data_AF-A0AAU6WDB9-F1
#
_entry.id   AF-A0AAU6WDB9-F1
#
_cell.length_a   1.000
_cell.length_b   1.000
_cell.length_c   1.000
_cell.angle_alpha   90.00
_cell.angle_beta   90.00
_cell.angle_gamma   90.00
#
_symmetry.space_group_name_H-M   'P 1'
#
loop_
_entity.id
_entity.type
_entity.pdbx_description
1 polymer ?
#
loop_
_entity_poly.entity_id
_entity_poly.type
_entity_poly.pdbx_seq_one_letter_code
_entity_poly.pdbx_strand_id
1 'polypeptide(L)'
;MHDSTGRRLRRPIHWTAFVALVLAVVTTLLGIRAVFAVHAASVPKPYEVKVLIQGKQNFNITQERVDAELAEHPVRSSQPLTVILEDRWLTGDELLRGQVPDGQIIISSKLDNLDPNIQDVQERFSGVGLAENLTSSKEEHTDLRFGIEHAFIKNVSVGHGAKAVVAAAQTASVVLDKTVTSSVMFWFSVVALSAMLTAAFLASALRFRSRWESRHRRLVVAQRKLARVVLDLEALEATYTATEKSKRPEGFTKAWTELQRLSLAAARVEDPLVSDLFDRQRCLSKNTGKQLTAFEATARKLTSLADSLMGAGSVHAKLVGTGSTFDKLSSPINDAATELLIRLEDAPGRMVSGADLAELRRALGSLLDAAQGESKQANAVQTWSSAEKQLADITARVIRELRRYPHGKRPPIPEVTAEHNQLRSSLGLPPLSQKGALYQLHVANSMARSILGDTLETDQKQPPAVKKAPVDTQFWAKIFGTRAAGNDEPGKLGRIKIIGLLAVLLCASLIASGIIVSSVTKKPRATYDGSGQGMILEIDDKSGLVDESEIRRYMEEDFDVEQHLLVAVRDAESYLELQNREGSEFRESTPQSVQQTIWRIKNEYKDRLDPDSAELPEDLTIIPLLITDEGQGIMPGLISGAVISGKASWGSTTGWEYGSIFESSYPSMEVAKAAEDFATVLKRAGYEEPDYNAALLFWILTFMFFFTVLNLVQLIKYLLGASLRLNRFSRGSRALGQARRQLEQLALGLEDSQINAVAVLGASESGRADEAGQRLFERALMMAWREAEELSTMSLSQRLSSDFGARTAHLQRLVALLDERDADVAKRAKDLVLASRGAGGDAPKPVKLPGEQ
;
A
#
# COMPACT_ATOMS: atom_id res chain seq x y z
N MET A 1 -19.23 19.70 -21.63
CA MET A 1 -18.46 19.98 -22.85
C MET A 1 -19.26 19.45 -24.02
N HIS A 2 -19.48 20.28 -25.03
CA HIS A 2 -20.21 19.93 -26.24
C HIS A 2 -19.24 20.01 -27.42
N ASP A 3 -19.41 19.13 -28.41
CA ASP A 3 -18.71 19.25 -29.68
C ASP A 3 -19.30 20.40 -30.52
N SER A 4 -18.66 20.79 -31.63
CA SER A 4 -19.13 21.83 -32.55
C SER A 4 -20.50 21.53 -33.19
N THR A 5 -20.94 20.27 -33.10
CA THR A 5 -22.28 19.78 -33.49
C THR A 5 -23.30 19.78 -32.33
N GLY A 6 -22.95 20.29 -31.15
CA GLY A 6 -23.84 20.38 -29.98
C GLY A 6 -23.97 19.08 -29.17
N ARG A 7 -23.28 18.00 -29.54
CA ARG A 7 -23.34 16.71 -28.83
C ARG A 7 -22.63 16.76 -27.48
N ARG A 8 -23.26 16.28 -26.40
CA ARG A 8 -22.60 16.13 -25.07
C ARG A 8 -21.48 15.10 -25.15
N LEU A 9 -20.24 15.55 -24.97
CA LEU A 9 -19.07 14.69 -24.91
C LEU A 9 -18.97 14.04 -23.52
N ARG A 10 -19.04 12.71 -23.47
CA ARG A 10 -18.89 11.91 -22.25
C ARG A 10 -17.47 11.37 -22.16
N ARG A 11 -16.92 11.30 -20.94
CA ARG A 11 -15.61 10.68 -20.72
C ARG A 11 -15.67 9.21 -21.16
N PRO A 12 -14.73 8.74 -22.00
CA PRO A 12 -14.72 7.35 -22.42
C PRO A 12 -14.39 6.44 -21.23
N ILE A 13 -15.21 5.42 -21.02
CA ILE A 13 -15.00 4.38 -20.01
C ILE A 13 -14.60 3.10 -20.74
N HIS A 14 -13.52 2.47 -20.27
CA HIS A 14 -13.07 1.19 -20.80
C HIS A 14 -13.95 0.05 -20.27
N TRP A 15 -14.29 -0.96 -21.10
CA TRP A 15 -15.17 -2.07 -20.68
C TRP A 15 -14.67 -2.83 -19.44
N THR A 16 -13.34 -2.87 -19.24
CA THR A 16 -12.74 -3.54 -18.09
C THR A 16 -13.16 -2.89 -16.76
N ALA A 17 -13.57 -1.63 -16.74
CA ALA A 17 -14.12 -1.00 -15.53
C ALA A 17 -15.48 -1.61 -15.15
N PHE A 18 -16.31 -1.94 -16.14
CA PHE A 18 -17.60 -2.60 -15.90
C PHE A 18 -17.39 -4.04 -15.42
N VAL A 19 -16.48 -4.78 -16.07
CA VAL A 19 -16.13 -6.15 -15.68
C VAL A 19 -15.53 -6.19 -14.28
N ALA A 20 -14.65 -5.24 -13.93
CA ALA A 20 -14.11 -5.14 -12.59
C ALA A 20 -15.20 -4.85 -11.54
N LEU A 21 -16.20 -4.02 -11.86
CA LEU A 21 -17.30 -3.73 -10.95
C LEU A 21 -18.20 -4.95 -10.73
N VAL A 22 -18.54 -5.66 -11.81
CA VAL A 22 -19.31 -6.92 -11.71
C VAL A 22 -18.53 -7.96 -10.91
N LEU A 23 -17.24 -8.15 -11.19
CA LEU A 23 -16.39 -9.08 -10.44
C LEU A 23 -16.22 -8.67 -8.97
N ALA A 24 -16.14 -7.39 -8.65
CA ALA A 24 -16.06 -6.93 -7.26
C ALA A 24 -17.35 -7.27 -6.48
N VAL A 25 -18.52 -7.10 -7.10
CA VAL A 25 -19.81 -7.52 -6.52
C VAL A 25 -19.85 -9.03 -6.33
N VAL A 26 -19.44 -9.81 -7.34
CA VAL A 26 -19.36 -11.28 -7.26
C VAL A 26 -18.39 -11.71 -6.16
N THR A 27 -17.19 -11.12 -6.08
CA THR A 27 -16.19 -11.41 -5.03
C THR A 27 -16.74 -11.14 -3.64
N THR A 28 -17.50 -10.05 -3.48
CA THR A 28 -18.12 -9.68 -2.20
C THR A 28 -19.21 -10.69 -1.80
N LEU A 29 -20.08 -11.08 -2.73
CA LEU A 29 -21.11 -12.10 -2.49
C LEU A 29 -20.49 -13.47 -2.16
N LEU A 30 -19.42 -13.84 -2.84
CA LEU A 30 -18.67 -15.07 -2.57
C LEU A 30 -17.97 -15.01 -1.21
N GLY A 31 -17.39 -13.88 -0.83
CA GLY A 31 -16.80 -13.67 0.48
C GLY A 31 -17.84 -13.79 1.61
N ILE A 32 -19.02 -13.22 1.42
CA ILE A 32 -20.15 -13.36 2.35
C ILE A 32 -20.57 -14.84 2.44
N ARG A 33 -20.68 -15.55 1.31
CA ARG A 33 -20.99 -16.99 1.29
C ARG A 33 -19.92 -17.84 1.96
N ALA A 34 -18.64 -17.50 1.81
CA ALA A 34 -17.53 -18.18 2.49
C ALA A 34 -17.63 -18.00 4.01
N VAL A 35 -17.93 -16.78 4.49
CA VAL A 35 -18.17 -16.53 5.92
C VAL A 35 -19.38 -17.31 6.43
N PHE A 36 -20.49 -17.35 5.66
CA PHE A 36 -21.64 -18.17 6.02
C PHE A 36 -21.35 -19.66 6.00
N ALA A 37 -20.49 -20.16 5.10
CA ALA A 37 -20.09 -21.57 5.08
C ALA A 37 -19.23 -21.93 6.30
N VAL A 38 -18.29 -21.06 6.69
CA VAL A 38 -17.51 -21.23 7.93
C VAL A 38 -18.42 -21.15 9.16
N HIS A 39 -19.39 -20.24 9.16
CA HIS A 39 -20.36 -20.14 10.25
C HIS A 39 -21.33 -21.34 10.29
N ALA A 40 -21.72 -21.87 9.13
CA ALA A 40 -22.55 -23.08 9.06
C ALA A 40 -21.82 -24.31 9.61
N ALA A 41 -20.48 -24.37 9.50
CA ALA A 41 -19.69 -25.41 10.16
C ALA A 41 -19.70 -25.29 11.70
N SER A 42 -20.03 -24.12 12.25
CA SER A 42 -20.23 -23.90 13.70
C SER A 42 -21.68 -24.08 14.17
N VAL A 43 -22.63 -24.33 13.26
CA VAL A 43 -24.02 -24.64 13.62
C VAL A 43 -24.09 -26.12 14.02
N PRO A 44 -24.71 -26.47 15.16
CA PRO A 44 -24.82 -27.86 15.59
C PRO A 44 -25.58 -28.68 14.54
N LYS A 45 -25.05 -29.86 14.22
CA LYS A 45 -25.59 -30.78 13.20
C LYS A 45 -27.06 -31.15 13.53
N PRO A 46 -27.92 -31.36 12.51
CA PRO A 46 -29.38 -31.40 12.70
C PRO A 46 -29.93 -32.72 13.26
N TYR A 47 -29.20 -33.83 13.17
CA TYR A 47 -29.67 -35.14 13.65
C TYR A 47 -28.88 -35.56 14.89
N GLU A 48 -29.56 -36.21 15.85
CA GLU A 48 -28.92 -36.87 16.98
C GLU A 48 -28.75 -38.36 16.64
N VAL A 49 -27.56 -38.90 16.94
CA VAL A 49 -27.23 -40.30 16.69
C VAL A 49 -27.98 -41.17 17.69
N LYS A 50 -28.70 -42.18 17.20
CA LYS A 50 -29.38 -43.15 18.06
C LYS A 50 -28.44 -44.31 18.37
N VAL A 51 -28.37 -44.72 19.62
CA VAL A 51 -27.59 -45.89 20.03
C VAL A 51 -28.53 -46.98 20.55
N LEU A 52 -28.40 -48.19 20.02
CA LEU A 52 -29.20 -49.36 20.40
C LEU A 52 -28.28 -50.48 20.88
N ILE A 53 -28.55 -50.98 22.07
CA ILE A 53 -27.78 -52.09 22.65
C ILE A 53 -28.59 -53.37 22.55
N GLN A 54 -28.03 -54.37 21.87
CA GLN A 54 -28.64 -55.69 21.68
C GLN A 54 -27.81 -56.79 22.36
N GLY A 55 -28.48 -57.75 22.98
CA GLY A 55 -27.84 -58.83 23.72
C GLY A 55 -27.32 -58.43 25.11
N LYS A 56 -26.63 -59.37 25.78
CA LYS A 56 -26.10 -59.15 27.12
C LYS A 56 -24.67 -58.64 27.01
N GLN A 57 -24.51 -57.34 27.03
CA GLN A 57 -23.19 -56.74 26.92
C GLN A 57 -22.36 -56.93 28.20
N ASN A 58 -21.07 -57.13 27.99
CA ASN A 58 -20.08 -57.04 29.05
C ASN A 58 -19.76 -55.56 29.34
N PHE A 59 -18.87 -55.30 30.31
CA PHE A 59 -18.27 -53.96 30.52
C PHE A 59 -19.25 -52.88 31.00
N ASN A 60 -20.26 -53.30 31.78
CA ASN A 60 -21.22 -52.39 32.40
C ASN A 60 -22.09 -51.61 31.39
N ILE A 61 -22.11 -52.03 30.12
CA ILE A 61 -22.85 -51.40 29.04
C ILE A 61 -24.33 -51.82 29.11
N THR A 62 -25.22 -50.87 29.38
CA THR A 62 -26.67 -51.05 29.35
C THR A 62 -27.30 -49.89 28.60
N GLN A 63 -28.50 -50.10 28.04
CA GLN A 63 -29.23 -49.04 27.32
C GLN A 63 -29.44 -47.81 28.22
N GLU A 64 -29.83 -48.03 29.48
CA GLU A 64 -30.06 -46.97 30.47
C GLU A 64 -28.83 -46.08 30.68
N ARG A 65 -27.63 -46.68 30.74
CA ARG A 65 -26.37 -45.93 30.97
C ARG A 65 -25.89 -45.19 29.74
N VAL A 66 -26.05 -45.79 28.56
CA VAL A 66 -25.73 -45.09 27.30
C VAL A 66 -26.70 -43.94 27.07
N ASP A 67 -27.97 -44.10 27.40
CA ASP A 67 -28.96 -43.03 27.31
C ASP A 67 -28.66 -41.90 28.31
N ALA A 68 -28.19 -42.22 29.52
CA ALA A 68 -27.73 -41.22 30.49
C ALA A 68 -26.54 -40.41 29.95
N GLU A 69 -25.53 -41.09 29.39
CA GLU A 69 -24.36 -40.43 28.78
C GLU A 69 -24.75 -39.58 27.56
N LEU A 70 -25.65 -40.06 26.71
CA LEU A 70 -26.15 -39.30 25.56
C LEU A 70 -27.02 -38.10 25.97
N ALA A 71 -27.66 -38.14 27.14
CA ALA A 71 -28.41 -37.01 27.68
C ALA A 71 -27.48 -35.88 28.16
N GLU A 72 -26.33 -36.23 28.74
CA GLU A 72 -25.30 -35.27 29.16
C GLU A 72 -24.47 -34.77 27.96
N HIS A 73 -24.11 -35.68 27.05
CA HIS A 73 -23.25 -35.42 25.90
C HIS A 73 -23.90 -35.91 24.58
N PRO A 74 -24.86 -35.15 24.01
CA PRO A 74 -25.57 -35.58 22.81
C PRO A 74 -24.68 -35.60 21.56
N VAL A 75 -24.59 -36.77 20.91
CA VAL A 75 -23.83 -36.94 19.67
C VAL A 75 -24.68 -36.52 18.47
N ARG A 76 -24.17 -35.57 17.67
CA ARG A 76 -24.89 -35.01 16.51
C ARG A 76 -24.22 -35.34 15.18
N SER A 77 -25.03 -35.69 14.17
CA SER A 77 -24.61 -36.11 12.84
C SER A 77 -25.33 -35.34 11.73
N SER A 78 -24.69 -35.25 10.55
CA SER A 78 -25.27 -34.59 9.37
C SER A 78 -26.32 -35.45 8.66
N GLN A 79 -26.39 -36.73 8.99
CA GLN A 79 -27.35 -37.71 8.48
C GLN A 79 -27.96 -38.50 9.64
N PRO A 80 -29.17 -39.08 9.51
CA PRO A 80 -29.73 -39.94 10.54
C PRO A 80 -28.87 -41.22 10.66
N LEU A 81 -28.14 -41.34 11.78
CA LEU A 81 -27.28 -42.49 12.07
C LEU A 81 -27.84 -43.27 13.26
N THR A 82 -27.80 -44.60 13.17
CA THR A 82 -28.11 -45.53 14.26
C THR A 82 -26.93 -46.44 14.49
N VAL A 83 -26.32 -46.37 15.66
CA VAL A 83 -25.24 -47.26 16.10
C VAL A 83 -25.85 -48.40 16.90
N ILE A 84 -25.57 -49.63 16.49
CA ILE A 84 -26.08 -50.85 17.13
C ILE A 84 -24.89 -51.60 17.70
N LEU A 85 -24.87 -51.83 19.00
CA LEU A 85 -23.89 -52.69 19.65
C LEU A 85 -24.47 -54.10 19.82
N GLU A 86 -23.84 -55.08 19.22
CA GLU A 86 -24.26 -56.49 19.20
C GLU A 86 -23.34 -57.37 20.05
N ASP A 87 -23.91 -58.26 20.86
CA ASP A 87 -23.15 -59.28 21.63
C ASP A 87 -22.84 -60.55 20.82
N ARG A 88 -22.59 -60.40 19.53
CA ARG A 88 -22.21 -61.50 18.62
C ARG A 88 -21.08 -61.08 17.70
N TRP A 89 -20.43 -62.08 17.10
CA TRP A 89 -19.52 -61.84 15.98
C TRP A 89 -20.33 -61.44 14.73
N LEU A 90 -19.72 -60.61 13.89
CA LEU A 90 -20.30 -60.21 12.61
C LEU A 90 -20.12 -61.31 11.56
N THR A 91 -21.05 -61.32 10.61
CA THR A 91 -20.96 -62.15 9.41
C THR A 91 -20.02 -61.54 8.39
N GLY A 92 -19.52 -62.37 7.45
CA GLY A 92 -18.72 -61.87 6.34
C GLY A 92 -19.48 -60.90 5.43
N ASP A 93 -20.81 -61.02 5.35
CA ASP A 93 -21.64 -60.11 4.56
C ASP A 93 -21.76 -58.73 5.22
N GLU A 94 -21.89 -58.68 6.55
CA GLU A 94 -21.91 -57.43 7.33
C GLU A 94 -20.54 -56.72 7.32
N LEU A 95 -19.45 -57.44 7.60
CA LEU A 95 -18.12 -56.84 7.74
C LEU A 95 -17.43 -56.58 6.39
N LEU A 96 -17.37 -57.58 5.49
CA LEU A 96 -16.55 -57.55 4.28
C LEU A 96 -17.32 -57.05 3.05
N ARG A 97 -18.62 -57.33 2.98
CA ARG A 97 -19.47 -56.91 1.85
C ARG A 97 -20.33 -55.68 2.16
N GLY A 98 -20.32 -55.20 3.40
CA GLY A 98 -21.07 -54.01 3.82
C GLY A 98 -22.58 -54.13 3.61
N GLN A 99 -23.14 -55.34 3.72
CA GLN A 99 -24.58 -55.59 3.60
C GLN A 99 -25.30 -55.24 4.91
N VAL A 100 -25.25 -53.96 5.27
CA VAL A 100 -25.89 -53.39 6.47
C VAL A 100 -26.98 -52.41 6.01
N PRO A 101 -28.13 -52.30 6.70
CA PRO A 101 -29.16 -51.34 6.34
C PRO A 101 -28.65 -49.89 6.33
N ASP A 102 -29.21 -49.08 5.44
CA ASP A 102 -28.81 -47.68 5.28
C ASP A 102 -28.93 -46.88 6.59
N GLY A 103 -27.87 -46.15 6.92
CA GLY A 103 -27.79 -45.33 8.14
C GLY A 103 -27.58 -46.13 9.43
N GLN A 104 -27.35 -47.45 9.34
CA GLN A 104 -27.00 -48.29 10.49
C GLN A 104 -25.51 -48.63 10.50
N ILE A 105 -24.96 -48.70 11.71
CA ILE A 105 -23.58 -49.09 11.99
C ILE A 105 -23.66 -50.19 13.04
N ILE A 106 -23.14 -51.37 12.74
CA ILE A 106 -23.18 -52.51 13.67
C ILE A 106 -21.79 -52.69 14.25
N ILE A 107 -21.65 -52.57 15.56
CA ILE A 107 -20.39 -52.76 16.29
C ILE A 107 -20.48 -54.10 17.02
N SER A 108 -19.52 -54.99 16.81
CA SER A 108 -19.39 -56.20 17.62
C SER A 108 -18.74 -55.86 18.96
N SER A 109 -19.29 -56.37 20.06
CA SER A 109 -18.64 -56.29 21.37
C SER A 109 -17.51 -57.32 21.56
N LYS A 110 -17.34 -58.25 20.61
CA LYS A 110 -16.26 -59.24 20.64
C LYS A 110 -14.96 -58.57 20.20
N LEU A 111 -13.91 -58.73 21.00
CA LEU A 111 -12.60 -58.10 20.76
C LEU A 111 -11.77 -58.88 19.74
N ASP A 112 -11.87 -60.21 19.76
CA ASP A 112 -11.12 -61.10 18.88
C ASP A 112 -12.03 -61.85 17.91
N ASN A 113 -11.50 -62.12 16.73
CA ASN A 113 -12.10 -63.06 15.79
C ASN A 113 -12.16 -64.46 16.41
N LEU A 114 -13.18 -65.24 16.04
CA LEU A 114 -13.22 -66.67 16.35
C LEU A 114 -12.02 -67.38 15.72
N ASP A 115 -11.49 -68.40 16.42
CA ASP A 115 -10.34 -69.18 15.96
C ASP A 115 -10.57 -69.65 14.50
N PRO A 116 -9.64 -69.33 13.56
CA PRO A 116 -9.78 -69.71 12.16
C PRO A 116 -9.89 -71.23 11.93
N ASN A 117 -9.54 -72.06 12.91
CA ASN A 117 -9.72 -73.50 12.88
C ASN A 117 -11.19 -73.95 13.00
N ILE A 118 -12.09 -73.06 13.43
CA ILE A 118 -13.53 -73.33 13.56
C ILE A 118 -14.24 -72.81 12.29
N GLN A 119 -14.29 -73.64 11.24
CA GLN A 119 -14.72 -73.22 9.90
C GLN A 119 -16.25 -73.15 9.69
N ASP A 120 -17.05 -73.74 10.58
CA ASP A 120 -18.50 -73.91 10.39
C ASP A 120 -19.38 -72.75 10.92
N VAL A 121 -18.78 -71.66 11.42
CA VAL A 121 -19.54 -70.55 12.00
C VAL A 121 -19.55 -69.34 11.05
N GLN A 122 -20.76 -68.92 10.64
CA GLN A 122 -20.96 -67.77 9.75
C GLN A 122 -20.63 -66.43 10.43
N GLU A 123 -20.88 -66.34 11.75
CA GLU A 123 -20.57 -65.21 12.61
C GLU A 123 -19.20 -65.41 13.26
N ARG A 124 -18.14 -64.83 12.69
CA ARG A 124 -16.77 -65.06 13.16
C ARG A 124 -15.89 -63.83 13.27
N PHE A 125 -16.37 -62.70 12.78
CA PHE A 125 -15.57 -61.49 12.68
C PHE A 125 -15.85 -60.52 13.84
N SER A 126 -14.83 -60.00 14.49
CA SER A 126 -14.92 -58.79 15.31
C SER A 126 -14.87 -57.53 14.42
N GLY A 127 -15.23 -56.38 14.99
CA GLY A 127 -15.14 -55.09 14.34
C GLY A 127 -16.50 -54.44 14.01
N VAL A 128 -16.53 -53.67 12.93
CA VAL A 128 -17.68 -52.78 12.59
C VAL A 128 -18.26 -53.08 11.21
N GLY A 129 -19.56 -53.35 11.12
CA GLY A 129 -20.30 -53.41 9.87
C GLY A 129 -20.77 -52.02 9.45
N LEU A 130 -20.39 -51.59 8.24
CA LEU A 130 -20.80 -50.31 7.64
C LEU A 130 -21.39 -50.55 6.26
N ALA A 131 -22.51 -49.89 5.95
CA ALA A 131 -23.13 -49.97 4.62
C ALA A 131 -22.19 -49.43 3.52
N GLU A 132 -22.03 -50.17 2.42
CA GLU A 132 -21.08 -49.82 1.33
C GLU A 132 -21.41 -48.44 0.69
N ASN A 133 -22.70 -48.09 0.61
CA ASN A 133 -23.18 -46.82 0.06
C ASN A 133 -22.83 -45.57 0.91
N LEU A 134 -22.35 -45.77 2.14
CA LEU A 134 -21.88 -44.69 2.99
C LEU A 134 -20.49 -44.20 2.61
N THR A 135 -19.80 -44.86 1.67
CA THR A 135 -18.41 -44.50 1.29
C THR A 135 -18.22 -44.42 -0.23
N SER A 136 -17.20 -43.70 -0.68
CA SER A 136 -16.93 -43.45 -2.11
C SER A 136 -16.02 -44.51 -2.72
N SER A 137 -15.22 -45.19 -1.89
CA SER A 137 -14.24 -46.20 -2.29
C SER A 137 -14.08 -47.31 -1.24
N LYS A 138 -13.54 -48.47 -1.64
CA LYS A 138 -13.28 -49.61 -0.74
C LYS A 138 -12.18 -49.36 0.29
N GLU A 139 -11.18 -48.55 -0.06
CA GLU A 139 -10.12 -48.14 0.86
C GLU A 139 -10.70 -47.25 1.96
N GLU A 140 -11.46 -46.22 1.57
CA GLU A 140 -12.19 -45.35 2.50
C GLU A 140 -13.11 -46.19 3.40
N HIS A 141 -13.92 -47.11 2.85
CA HIS A 141 -14.76 -48.02 3.62
C HIS A 141 -14.00 -48.78 4.72
N THR A 142 -12.82 -49.29 4.38
CA THR A 142 -11.97 -50.03 5.29
C THR A 142 -11.40 -49.11 6.39
N ASP A 143 -10.93 -47.92 6.01
CA ASP A 143 -10.37 -46.94 6.95
C ASP A 143 -11.43 -46.41 7.93
N LEU A 144 -12.64 -46.08 7.47
CA LEU A 144 -13.73 -45.61 8.34
C LEU A 144 -14.14 -46.71 9.33
N ARG A 145 -14.21 -47.97 8.86
CA ARG A 145 -14.51 -49.13 9.71
C ARG A 145 -13.49 -49.27 10.83
N PHE A 146 -12.21 -49.27 10.50
CA PHE A 146 -11.14 -49.36 11.48
C PHE A 146 -11.12 -48.16 12.42
N GLY A 147 -11.45 -46.96 11.94
CA GLY A 147 -11.55 -45.76 12.78
C GLY A 147 -12.62 -45.89 13.87
N ILE A 148 -13.81 -46.34 13.51
CA ILE A 148 -14.93 -46.54 14.46
C ILE A 148 -14.63 -47.71 15.41
N GLU A 149 -14.09 -48.81 14.89
CA GLU A 149 -13.68 -49.97 15.69
C GLU A 149 -12.62 -49.59 16.73
N HIS A 150 -11.56 -48.90 16.30
CA HIS A 150 -10.51 -48.44 17.21
C HIS A 150 -11.05 -47.45 18.25
N ALA A 151 -11.99 -46.57 17.89
CA ALA A 151 -12.60 -45.66 18.87
C ALA A 151 -13.34 -46.43 19.97
N PHE A 152 -14.06 -47.51 19.62
CA PHE A 152 -14.68 -48.38 20.60
C PHE A 152 -13.65 -49.14 21.44
N ILE A 153 -12.75 -49.90 20.79
CA ILE A 153 -11.79 -50.78 21.47
C ILE A 153 -10.84 -49.99 22.38
N LYS A 154 -10.32 -48.84 21.93
CA LYS A 154 -9.43 -48.00 22.75
C LYS A 154 -10.11 -47.43 23.99
N ASN A 155 -11.39 -47.10 23.91
CA ASN A 155 -12.10 -46.60 25.08
C ASN A 155 -12.46 -47.74 26.03
N VAL A 156 -12.84 -48.92 25.52
CA VAL A 156 -13.04 -50.12 26.34
C VAL A 156 -11.74 -50.54 27.05
N SER A 157 -10.58 -50.42 26.37
CA SER A 157 -9.29 -50.78 26.95
C SER A 157 -8.86 -49.90 28.11
N VAL A 158 -9.45 -48.71 28.26
CA VAL A 158 -9.18 -47.79 29.38
C VAL A 158 -10.30 -47.78 30.42
N GLY A 159 -11.13 -48.83 30.39
CA GLY A 159 -12.17 -49.08 31.38
C GLY A 159 -13.47 -48.32 31.15
N HIS A 160 -13.70 -47.70 29.99
CA HIS A 160 -15.00 -47.13 29.63
C HIS A 160 -15.99 -48.23 29.25
N GLY A 161 -17.23 -48.10 29.74
CA GLY A 161 -18.38 -48.90 29.33
C GLY A 161 -19.27 -48.11 28.36
N ALA A 162 -20.22 -47.35 28.90
CA ALA A 162 -21.18 -46.57 28.11
C ALA A 162 -20.47 -45.48 27.27
N LYS A 163 -19.45 -44.83 27.85
CA LYS A 163 -18.62 -43.82 27.18
C LYS A 163 -17.92 -44.34 25.93
N ALA A 164 -17.54 -45.63 25.89
CA ALA A 164 -16.89 -46.22 24.72
C ALA A 164 -17.83 -46.30 23.51
N VAL A 165 -19.12 -46.58 23.74
CA VAL A 165 -20.13 -46.63 22.68
C VAL A 165 -20.41 -45.22 22.16
N VAL A 166 -20.50 -44.25 23.05
CA VAL A 166 -20.69 -42.83 22.71
C VAL A 166 -19.48 -42.30 21.92
N ALA A 167 -18.25 -42.66 22.28
CA ALA A 167 -17.03 -42.31 21.55
C ALA A 167 -17.02 -42.88 20.12
N ALA A 168 -17.45 -44.13 19.96
CA ALA A 168 -17.58 -44.76 18.65
C ALA A 168 -18.68 -44.08 17.80
N ALA A 169 -19.80 -43.72 18.42
CA ALA A 169 -20.88 -42.95 17.78
C ALA A 169 -20.42 -41.55 17.37
N GLN A 170 -19.65 -40.87 18.21
CA GLN A 170 -19.06 -39.57 17.91
C GLN A 170 -18.09 -39.67 16.73
N THR A 171 -17.21 -40.67 16.75
CA THR A 171 -16.27 -40.93 15.65
C THR A 171 -17.03 -41.21 14.34
N ALA A 172 -18.07 -42.03 14.38
CA ALA A 172 -18.92 -42.27 13.22
C ALA A 172 -19.59 -40.99 12.70
N SER A 173 -20.05 -40.10 13.58
CA SER A 173 -20.72 -38.84 13.20
C SER A 173 -19.80 -37.83 12.51
N VAL A 174 -18.50 -37.89 12.82
CA VAL A 174 -17.45 -37.06 12.21
C VAL A 174 -17.04 -37.68 10.88
N VAL A 175 -16.69 -38.96 10.90
CA VAL A 175 -16.05 -39.66 9.78
C VAL A 175 -17.03 -39.85 8.61
N LEU A 176 -18.34 -39.94 8.88
CA LEU A 176 -19.38 -40.08 7.85
C LEU A 176 -20.00 -38.75 7.39
N ASP A 177 -19.41 -37.61 7.73
CA ASP A 177 -19.96 -36.30 7.40
C ASP A 177 -19.77 -35.93 5.90
N LYS A 178 -20.78 -36.22 5.08
CA LYS A 178 -20.74 -36.01 3.61
C LYS A 178 -21.09 -34.60 3.14
N THR A 179 -20.93 -33.54 3.93
CA THR A 179 -21.36 -32.19 3.50
C THR A 179 -20.43 -31.59 2.42
N VAL A 180 -20.67 -31.91 1.14
CA VAL A 180 -19.88 -31.47 -0.05
C VAL A 180 -19.78 -29.94 -0.23
N THR A 181 -20.59 -29.15 0.50
CA THR A 181 -20.53 -27.67 0.49
C THR A 181 -19.60 -27.05 1.55
N SER A 182 -18.96 -27.88 2.40
CA SER A 182 -18.13 -27.45 3.54
C SER A 182 -16.65 -27.24 3.21
N SER A 183 -16.18 -27.55 1.99
CA SER A 183 -14.77 -27.36 1.63
C SER A 183 -14.40 -25.88 1.62
N VAL A 184 -13.87 -25.44 2.75
CA VAL A 184 -13.36 -24.09 3.01
C VAL A 184 -12.34 -23.68 1.93
N MET A 185 -11.56 -24.64 1.45
CA MET A 185 -10.60 -24.48 0.36
C MET A 185 -11.23 -24.05 -0.96
N PHE A 186 -12.36 -24.67 -1.34
CA PHE A 186 -13.07 -24.29 -2.56
C PHE A 186 -13.49 -22.82 -2.50
N TRP A 187 -14.14 -22.40 -1.41
CA TRP A 187 -14.59 -21.01 -1.26
C TRP A 187 -13.44 -20.00 -1.26
N PHE A 188 -12.36 -20.27 -0.51
CA PHE A 188 -11.19 -19.39 -0.53
C PHE A 188 -10.52 -19.34 -1.91
N SER A 189 -10.47 -20.46 -2.64
CA SER A 189 -9.90 -20.47 -4.00
C SER A 189 -10.69 -19.61 -4.98
N VAL A 190 -12.03 -19.68 -4.95
CA VAL A 190 -12.91 -18.89 -5.82
C VAL A 190 -12.83 -17.40 -5.46
N VAL A 191 -12.76 -17.07 -4.16
CA VAL A 191 -12.56 -15.69 -3.70
C VAL A 191 -11.19 -15.15 -4.13
N ALA A 192 -10.12 -15.93 -4.00
CA ALA A 192 -8.78 -15.52 -4.44
C ALA A 192 -8.72 -15.29 -5.96
N LEU A 193 -9.31 -16.20 -6.75
CA LEU A 193 -9.35 -16.08 -8.22
C LEU A 193 -10.16 -14.85 -8.67
N SER A 194 -11.33 -14.62 -8.07
CA SER A 194 -12.17 -13.47 -8.39
C SER A 194 -11.53 -12.14 -7.97
N ALA A 195 -10.85 -12.09 -6.82
CA ALA A 195 -10.06 -10.94 -6.40
C ALA A 195 -8.90 -10.65 -7.36
N MET A 196 -8.20 -11.68 -7.84
CA MET A 196 -7.13 -11.55 -8.83
C MET A 196 -7.64 -10.95 -10.15
N LEU A 197 -8.74 -11.50 -10.69
CA LEU A 197 -9.35 -11.00 -11.93
C LEU A 197 -9.79 -9.55 -11.77
N THR A 198 -10.43 -9.21 -10.65
CA THR A 198 -10.83 -7.83 -10.32
C THR A 198 -9.63 -6.88 -10.38
N ALA A 199 -8.51 -7.26 -9.76
CA ALA A 199 -7.30 -6.45 -9.72
C ALA A 199 -6.68 -6.23 -11.12
N ALA A 200 -6.70 -7.26 -11.97
CA ALA A 200 -6.20 -7.15 -13.34
C ALA A 200 -7.06 -6.20 -14.19
N PHE A 201 -8.38 -6.33 -14.12
CA PHE A 201 -9.30 -5.50 -14.89
C PHE A 201 -9.31 -4.04 -14.41
N LEU A 202 -9.22 -3.81 -13.10
CA LEU A 202 -9.22 -2.48 -12.51
C LEU A 202 -7.86 -1.77 -12.73
N ALA A 203 -6.74 -2.51 -12.72
CA ALA A 203 -5.45 -1.99 -13.17
C ALA A 203 -5.47 -1.54 -14.64
N SER A 204 -6.09 -2.33 -15.51
CA SER A 204 -6.28 -1.97 -16.93
C SER A 204 -7.15 -0.71 -17.08
N ALA A 205 -8.25 -0.63 -16.35
CA ALA A 205 -9.14 0.54 -16.35
C ALA A 205 -8.44 1.82 -15.86
N LEU A 206 -7.66 1.73 -14.77
CA LEU A 206 -6.86 2.84 -14.25
C LEU A 206 -5.77 3.27 -15.24
N ARG A 207 -5.13 2.31 -15.93
CA ARG A 207 -4.13 2.62 -16.96
C ARG A 207 -4.75 3.37 -18.13
N PHE A 208 -5.93 2.94 -18.60
CA PHE A 208 -6.67 3.64 -19.64
C PHE A 208 -7.04 5.07 -19.21
N ARG A 209 -7.67 5.21 -18.04
CA ARG A 209 -8.11 6.50 -17.50
C ARG A 209 -6.94 7.48 -17.32
N SER A 210 -5.84 7.03 -16.72
CA SER A 210 -4.66 7.88 -16.51
C SER A 210 -4.05 8.40 -17.82
N ARG A 211 -4.01 7.56 -18.87
CA ARG A 211 -3.54 7.97 -20.20
C ARG A 211 -4.50 8.95 -20.86
N TRP A 212 -5.80 8.71 -20.75
CA TRP A 212 -6.81 9.61 -21.29
C TRP A 212 -6.79 10.99 -20.60
N GLU A 213 -6.77 11.02 -19.27
CA GLU A 213 -6.72 12.27 -18.50
C GLU A 213 -5.47 13.10 -18.83
N SER A 214 -4.32 12.45 -19.04
CA SER A 214 -3.09 13.11 -19.49
C SER A 214 -3.29 13.85 -20.82
N ARG A 215 -3.83 13.15 -21.83
CA ARG A 215 -4.10 13.74 -23.15
C ARG A 215 -5.16 14.85 -23.10
N HIS A 216 -6.22 14.66 -22.32
CA HIS A 216 -7.26 15.67 -22.14
C HIS A 216 -6.73 16.94 -21.49
N ARG A 217 -5.91 16.85 -20.44
CA ARG A 217 -5.29 18.03 -19.82
C ARG A 217 -4.45 18.81 -20.81
N ARG A 218 -3.64 18.11 -21.61
CA ARG A 218 -2.79 18.71 -22.62
C ARG A 218 -3.59 19.42 -23.72
N LEU A 219 -4.68 18.81 -24.17
CA LEU A 219 -5.61 19.40 -25.13
C LEU A 219 -6.25 20.68 -24.56
N VAL A 220 -6.80 20.65 -23.34
CA VAL A 220 -7.44 21.82 -22.71
C VAL A 220 -6.47 23.00 -22.58
N VAL A 221 -5.19 22.73 -22.24
CA VAL A 221 -4.16 23.77 -22.18
C VAL A 221 -3.91 24.38 -23.57
N ALA A 222 -3.82 23.57 -24.61
CA ALA A 222 -3.63 24.05 -25.98
C ALA A 222 -4.85 24.83 -26.49
N GLN A 223 -6.08 24.38 -26.21
CA GLN A 223 -7.32 25.08 -26.57
C GLN A 223 -7.40 26.46 -25.93
N ARG A 224 -7.05 26.60 -24.64
CA ARG A 224 -7.02 27.91 -23.97
C ARG A 224 -6.05 28.89 -24.65
N LYS A 225 -4.89 28.40 -25.08
CA LYS A 225 -3.91 29.22 -25.81
C LYS A 225 -4.44 29.65 -27.18
N LEU A 226 -5.07 28.73 -27.91
CA LEU A 226 -5.67 29.03 -29.21
C LEU A 226 -6.83 30.04 -29.07
N ALA A 227 -7.74 29.83 -28.11
CA ALA A 227 -8.88 30.72 -27.86
C ALA A 227 -8.43 32.16 -27.57
N ARG A 228 -7.35 32.34 -26.79
CA ARG A 228 -6.75 33.66 -26.56
C ARG A 228 -6.29 34.31 -27.87
N VAL A 229 -5.55 33.57 -28.70
CA VAL A 229 -5.07 34.09 -30.00
C VAL A 229 -6.22 34.44 -30.94
N VAL A 230 -7.31 33.67 -30.94
CA VAL A 230 -8.50 33.95 -31.76
C VAL A 230 -9.20 35.24 -31.30
N LEU A 231 -9.35 35.44 -29.98
CA LEU A 231 -9.89 36.69 -29.44
C LEU A 231 -9.01 37.90 -29.80
N ASP A 232 -7.69 37.72 -29.79
CA ASP A 232 -6.74 38.78 -30.11
C ASP A 232 -6.63 39.06 -31.62
N LEU A 233 -7.16 38.19 -32.49
CA LEU A 233 -6.95 38.23 -33.94
C LEU A 233 -7.60 39.46 -34.59
N GLU A 234 -8.80 39.85 -34.15
CA GLU A 234 -9.48 41.06 -34.62
C GLU A 234 -8.71 42.33 -34.23
N ALA A 235 -8.19 42.37 -33.01
CA ALA A 235 -7.34 43.47 -32.55
C ALA A 235 -6.04 43.54 -33.36
N LEU A 236 -5.42 42.39 -33.64
CA LEU A 236 -4.21 42.30 -34.45
C LEU A 236 -4.46 42.76 -35.90
N GLU A 237 -5.60 42.42 -36.50
CA GLU A 237 -5.97 42.88 -37.84
C GLU A 237 -6.11 44.40 -37.91
N ALA A 238 -6.75 45.01 -36.90
CA ALA A 238 -6.85 46.45 -36.77
C ALA A 238 -5.46 47.11 -36.68
N THR A 239 -4.53 46.54 -35.91
CA THR A 239 -3.15 47.09 -35.83
C THR A 239 -2.35 46.92 -37.13
N TYR A 240 -2.52 45.79 -37.83
CA TYR A 240 -1.84 45.53 -39.09
C TYR A 240 -2.31 46.46 -40.21
N THR A 241 -3.63 46.70 -40.28
CA THR A 241 -4.24 47.59 -41.28
C THR A 241 -3.92 49.06 -41.01
N ALA A 242 -3.86 49.48 -39.74
CA ALA A 242 -3.48 50.83 -39.33
C ALA A 242 -2.03 51.22 -39.67
N THR A 243 -1.13 50.25 -39.86
CA THR A 243 0.27 50.52 -40.24
C THR A 243 0.37 50.82 -41.75
N GLU A 244 0.91 51.98 -42.16
CA GLU A 244 1.14 52.32 -43.58
C GLU A 244 2.01 51.28 -44.31
N LYS A 245 1.65 50.90 -45.55
CA LYS A 245 2.33 49.84 -46.34
C LYS A 245 3.84 50.07 -46.52
N SER A 246 4.29 51.32 -46.66
CA SER A 246 5.70 51.69 -46.83
C SER A 246 6.56 51.52 -45.57
N LYS A 247 5.93 51.38 -44.39
CA LYS A 247 6.60 51.30 -43.08
C LYS A 247 6.56 49.90 -42.47
N ARG A 248 6.01 48.90 -43.17
CA ARG A 248 5.91 47.51 -42.69
C ARG A 248 7.21 46.76 -42.98
N PRO A 249 7.95 46.30 -41.97
CA PRO A 249 9.10 45.42 -42.18
C PRO A 249 8.69 44.10 -42.83
N GLU A 250 9.61 43.45 -43.56
CA GLU A 250 9.35 42.12 -44.13
C GLU A 250 8.99 41.07 -43.07
N GLY A 251 9.64 41.14 -41.90
CA GLY A 251 9.37 40.23 -40.77
C GLY A 251 7.95 40.35 -40.22
N PHE A 252 7.41 41.57 -40.16
CA PHE A 252 6.06 41.85 -39.70
C PHE A 252 4.99 41.28 -40.64
N THR A 253 5.18 41.45 -41.96
CA THR A 253 4.24 40.90 -42.97
C THR A 253 4.30 39.37 -43.05
N LYS A 254 5.51 38.78 -42.95
CA LYS A 254 5.68 37.32 -42.89
C LYS A 254 5.02 36.72 -41.64
N ALA A 255 5.20 37.34 -40.48
CA ALA A 255 4.55 36.89 -39.24
C ALA A 255 3.02 36.98 -39.31
N TRP A 256 2.44 38.06 -39.87
CA TRP A 256 0.99 38.23 -40.01
C TRP A 256 0.35 37.15 -40.89
N THR A 257 0.93 36.94 -42.08
CA THR A 257 0.46 35.90 -43.01
C THR A 257 0.61 34.49 -42.45
N GLU A 258 1.68 34.24 -41.69
CA GLU A 258 1.88 32.97 -41.00
C GLU A 258 0.87 32.76 -39.86
N LEU A 259 0.56 33.80 -39.08
CA LEU A 259 -0.45 33.75 -38.02
C LEU A 259 -1.85 33.42 -38.55
N GLN A 260 -2.30 34.11 -39.60
CA GLN A 260 -3.61 33.84 -40.23
C GLN A 260 -3.70 32.40 -40.77
N ARG A 261 -2.65 31.94 -41.44
CA ARG A 261 -2.60 30.58 -42.00
C ARG A 261 -2.63 29.52 -40.90
N LEU A 262 -1.84 29.71 -39.84
CA LEU A 262 -1.72 28.75 -38.74
C LEU A 262 -2.95 28.74 -37.84
N SER A 263 -3.62 29.88 -37.61
CA SER A 263 -4.81 29.96 -36.76
C SER A 263 -5.99 29.23 -37.39
N LEU A 264 -6.21 29.44 -38.69
CA LEU A 264 -7.24 28.76 -39.48
C LEU A 264 -6.95 27.25 -39.60
N ALA A 265 -5.68 26.87 -39.78
CA ALA A 265 -5.30 25.46 -39.76
C ALA A 265 -5.50 24.80 -38.38
N ALA A 266 -5.17 25.51 -37.29
CA ALA A 266 -5.36 25.02 -35.93
C ALA A 266 -6.84 24.86 -35.57
N ALA A 267 -7.69 25.84 -35.91
CA ALA A 267 -9.14 25.76 -35.69
C ALA A 267 -9.77 24.56 -36.43
N ARG A 268 -9.35 24.28 -37.68
CA ARG A 268 -9.82 23.11 -38.43
C ARG A 268 -9.39 21.76 -37.83
N VAL A 269 -8.29 21.73 -37.09
CA VAL A 269 -7.75 20.51 -36.47
C VAL A 269 -8.32 20.28 -35.06
N GLU A 270 -8.80 21.34 -34.40
CA GLU A 270 -9.32 21.26 -33.02
C GLU A 270 -10.53 20.34 -32.90
N ASP A 271 -11.60 20.59 -33.66
CA ASP A 271 -12.84 19.80 -33.62
C ASP A 271 -12.63 18.28 -33.84
N PRO A 272 -11.97 17.83 -34.93
CA PRO A 272 -11.73 16.40 -35.13
C PRO A 272 -10.85 15.82 -34.01
N LEU A 273 -9.88 16.56 -33.49
CA LEU A 273 -9.02 16.12 -32.39
C LEU A 273 -9.80 15.97 -31.07
N VAL A 274 -10.72 16.89 -30.78
CA VAL A 274 -11.63 16.79 -29.63
C VAL A 274 -12.51 15.55 -29.78
N SER A 275 -13.15 15.39 -30.93
CA SER A 275 -14.03 14.23 -31.19
C SER A 275 -13.29 12.89 -31.06
N ASP A 276 -12.09 12.76 -31.65
CA ASP A 276 -11.25 11.56 -31.57
C ASP A 276 -10.76 11.28 -30.14
N LEU A 277 -10.55 12.32 -29.31
CA LEU A 277 -10.13 12.15 -27.91
C LEU A 277 -11.28 11.67 -27.00
N PHE A 278 -12.52 12.00 -27.34
CA PHE A 278 -13.70 11.53 -26.60
C PHE A 278 -14.29 10.23 -27.17
N ASP A 279 -13.87 9.81 -28.38
CA ASP A 279 -14.20 8.50 -28.92
C ASP A 279 -13.42 7.38 -28.22
N ARG A 280 -14.14 6.34 -27.79
CA ARG A 280 -13.60 5.22 -27.01
C ARG A 280 -12.54 4.44 -27.77
N GLN A 281 -12.64 4.30 -29.09
CA GLN A 281 -11.69 3.53 -29.89
C GLN A 281 -10.43 4.33 -30.25
N ARG A 282 -10.58 5.63 -30.52
CA ARG A 282 -9.51 6.47 -31.07
C ARG A 282 -8.73 7.26 -30.02
N CYS A 283 -9.29 7.49 -28.83
CA CYS A 283 -8.71 8.38 -27.81
C CYS A 283 -7.25 8.07 -27.42
N LEU A 284 -6.85 6.80 -27.39
CA LEU A 284 -5.50 6.35 -27.06
C LEU A 284 -4.68 5.91 -28.27
N SER A 285 -5.18 6.13 -29.49
CA SER A 285 -4.46 5.76 -30.72
C SER A 285 -3.13 6.53 -30.84
N LYS A 286 -2.17 5.93 -31.57
CA LYS A 286 -0.88 6.60 -31.87
C LYS A 286 -1.10 7.85 -32.73
N ASN A 287 -2.10 7.83 -33.62
CA ASN A 287 -2.39 8.94 -34.51
C ASN A 287 -2.90 10.17 -33.75
N THR A 288 -3.92 9.99 -32.89
CA THR A 288 -4.45 11.05 -32.03
C THR A 288 -3.37 11.64 -31.12
N GLY A 289 -2.44 10.82 -30.64
CA GLY A 289 -1.27 11.28 -29.88
C GLY A 289 -0.35 12.21 -30.69
N LYS A 290 -0.05 11.85 -31.95
CA LYS A 290 0.76 12.69 -32.87
C LYS A 290 0.06 13.99 -33.23
N GLN A 291 -1.24 13.94 -33.51
CA GLN A 291 -2.07 15.12 -33.80
C GLN A 291 -2.12 16.07 -32.60
N LEU A 292 -2.28 15.54 -31.38
CA LEU A 292 -2.24 16.35 -30.16
C LEU A 292 -0.89 17.04 -29.96
N THR A 293 0.23 16.34 -30.17
CA THR A 293 1.57 16.96 -30.08
C THR A 293 1.78 18.06 -31.13
N ALA A 294 1.28 17.85 -32.35
CA ALA A 294 1.36 18.85 -33.41
C ALA A 294 0.50 20.07 -33.08
N PHE A 295 -0.73 19.85 -32.60
CA PHE A 295 -1.64 20.92 -32.17
C PHE A 295 -1.05 21.75 -31.02
N GLU A 296 -0.44 21.13 -30.03
CA GLU A 296 0.25 21.84 -28.94
C GLU A 296 1.40 22.71 -29.44
N ALA A 297 2.21 22.19 -30.36
CA ALA A 297 3.32 22.95 -30.96
C ALA A 297 2.79 24.15 -31.76
N THR A 298 1.72 23.95 -32.54
CA THR A 298 1.05 25.02 -33.29
C THR A 298 0.45 26.08 -32.37
N ALA A 299 -0.27 25.69 -31.31
CA ALA A 299 -0.86 26.63 -30.36
C ALA A 299 0.19 27.49 -29.64
N ARG A 300 1.34 26.90 -29.26
CA ARG A 300 2.48 27.65 -28.70
C ARG A 300 3.07 28.62 -29.70
N LYS A 301 3.30 28.17 -30.94
CA LYS A 301 3.84 29.03 -32.01
C LYS A 301 2.91 30.20 -32.32
N LEU A 302 1.60 29.95 -32.37
CA LEU A 302 0.57 30.98 -32.58
C LEU A 302 0.56 32.02 -31.47
N THR A 303 0.69 31.61 -30.21
CA THR A 303 0.72 32.56 -29.08
C THR A 303 1.95 33.47 -29.20
N SER A 304 3.13 32.91 -29.48
CA SER A 304 4.37 33.69 -29.68
C SER A 304 4.25 34.68 -30.86
N LEU A 305 3.68 34.24 -31.99
CA LEU A 305 3.46 35.10 -33.15
C LEU A 305 2.44 36.22 -32.87
N ALA A 306 1.36 35.91 -32.14
CA ALA A 306 0.34 36.89 -31.77
C ALA A 306 0.92 37.98 -30.87
N ASP A 307 1.64 37.58 -29.82
CA ASP A 307 2.29 38.51 -28.89
C ASP A 307 3.35 39.38 -29.59
N SER A 308 4.10 38.83 -30.54
CA SER A 308 5.11 39.59 -31.30
C SER A 308 4.48 40.57 -32.30
N LEU A 309 3.41 40.17 -32.98
CA LEU A 309 2.66 41.02 -33.91
C LEU A 309 1.92 42.15 -33.21
N MET A 310 1.27 41.88 -32.08
CA MET A 310 0.61 42.91 -31.28
C MET A 310 1.65 43.96 -30.86
N GLY A 311 2.84 43.48 -30.50
CA GLY A 311 3.93 44.34 -30.12
C GLY A 311 4.46 45.20 -31.26
N ALA A 312 4.85 44.58 -32.38
CA ALA A 312 5.36 45.30 -33.54
C ALA A 312 4.31 46.24 -34.16
N GLY A 313 3.04 45.84 -34.17
CA GLY A 313 1.92 46.66 -34.65
C GLY A 313 1.75 47.93 -33.82
N SER A 314 1.87 47.85 -32.49
CA SER A 314 1.80 49.05 -31.64
C SER A 314 2.88 50.08 -31.95
N VAL A 315 4.12 49.63 -32.23
CA VAL A 315 5.27 50.48 -32.54
C VAL A 315 5.16 51.09 -33.94
N HIS A 316 4.82 50.29 -34.95
CA HIS A 316 4.78 50.77 -36.34
C HIS A 316 3.49 51.52 -36.68
N ALA A 317 2.36 51.23 -36.03
CA ALA A 317 1.07 51.94 -36.21
C ALA A 317 0.93 53.20 -35.34
N LYS A 318 1.93 53.53 -34.50
CA LYS A 318 1.91 54.68 -33.57
C LYS A 318 0.70 54.69 -32.62
N LEU A 319 0.29 53.51 -32.18
CA LEU A 319 -0.82 53.36 -31.23
C LEU A 319 -0.35 53.73 -29.82
N VAL A 320 -1.23 54.32 -29.01
CA VAL A 320 -0.93 54.67 -27.61
C VAL A 320 -0.59 53.37 -26.85
N GLY A 321 0.61 53.27 -26.26
CA GLY A 321 1.07 52.09 -25.49
C GLY A 321 2.36 51.40 -25.96
N THR A 322 3.14 52.04 -26.84
CA THR A 322 4.43 51.54 -27.39
C THR A 322 5.48 51.14 -26.35
N GLY A 323 5.40 51.67 -25.12
CA GLY A 323 6.32 51.31 -24.03
C GLY A 323 6.33 49.81 -23.75
N SER A 324 5.19 49.12 -23.86
CA SER A 324 5.07 47.71 -23.45
C SER A 324 5.92 46.68 -24.18
N THR A 325 6.38 46.99 -25.40
CA THR A 325 7.09 46.04 -26.26
C THR A 325 8.58 46.22 -26.14
N PHE A 326 9.03 47.48 -26.10
CA PHE A 326 10.39 47.80 -25.72
C PHE A 326 10.63 47.51 -24.24
N ASP A 327 9.63 47.59 -23.36
CA ASP A 327 9.69 47.08 -21.99
C ASP A 327 9.98 45.57 -21.96
N LYS A 328 9.30 44.77 -22.80
CA LYS A 328 9.56 43.32 -22.89
C LYS A 328 10.96 42.98 -23.42
N LEU A 329 11.52 43.83 -24.28
CA LEU A 329 12.89 43.68 -24.76
C LEU A 329 13.92 44.22 -23.75
N SER A 330 13.58 45.28 -23.02
CA SER A 330 14.48 45.98 -22.10
C SER A 330 14.45 45.40 -20.69
N SER A 331 13.37 44.72 -20.27
CA SER A 331 13.26 44.03 -18.97
C SER A 331 14.36 43.01 -18.74
N PRO A 332 14.62 42.02 -19.62
CA PRO A 332 15.71 41.07 -19.37
C PRO A 332 17.10 41.75 -19.39
N ILE A 333 17.25 42.86 -20.13
CA ILE A 333 18.48 43.67 -20.15
C ILE A 333 18.62 44.43 -18.82
N ASN A 334 17.54 45.03 -18.33
CA ASN A 334 17.47 45.78 -17.09
C ASN A 334 17.72 44.89 -15.88
N ASP A 335 17.11 43.70 -15.84
CA ASP A 335 17.29 42.75 -14.75
C ASP A 335 18.75 42.28 -14.71
N ALA A 336 19.32 41.90 -15.86
CA ALA A 336 20.73 41.51 -15.94
C ALA A 336 21.69 42.66 -15.59
N ALA A 337 21.39 43.89 -16.00
CA ALA A 337 22.20 45.06 -15.65
C ALA A 337 22.08 45.44 -14.17
N THR A 338 20.89 45.33 -13.58
CA THR A 338 20.65 45.61 -12.16
C THR A 338 21.34 44.59 -11.27
N GLU A 339 21.23 43.29 -11.60
CA GLU A 339 22.00 42.23 -10.93
C GLU A 339 23.51 42.52 -10.96
N LEU A 340 24.01 42.98 -12.11
CA LEU A 340 25.44 43.32 -12.26
C LEU A 340 25.83 44.50 -11.39
N LEU A 341 25.00 45.56 -11.37
CA LEU A 341 25.22 46.76 -10.58
C LEU A 341 25.23 46.45 -9.08
N ILE A 342 24.21 45.74 -8.58
CA ILE A 342 24.12 45.34 -7.15
C ILE A 342 25.38 44.55 -6.73
N ARG A 343 25.80 43.56 -7.54
CA ARG A 343 26.99 42.75 -7.24
C ARG A 343 28.29 43.56 -7.20
N LEU A 344 28.45 44.51 -8.12
CA LEU A 344 29.68 45.30 -8.23
C LEU A 344 29.75 46.43 -7.20
N GLU A 345 28.60 46.92 -6.72
CA GLU A 345 28.52 47.96 -5.69
C GLU A 345 28.77 47.43 -4.28
N ASP A 346 28.29 46.22 -4.00
CA ASP A 346 28.55 45.52 -2.73
C ASP A 346 29.88 44.74 -2.72
N ALA A 347 30.71 44.86 -3.77
CA ALA A 347 31.99 44.19 -3.88
C ALA A 347 33.05 44.76 -2.90
N PRO A 348 33.75 43.92 -2.12
CA PRO A 348 34.78 44.38 -1.18
C PRO A 348 36.02 44.89 -1.93
N GLY A 349 36.31 46.18 -1.75
CA GLY A 349 37.32 46.91 -2.52
C GLY A 349 36.81 47.21 -3.93
N ARG A 350 36.87 48.47 -4.36
CA ARG A 350 36.29 48.95 -5.64
C ARG A 350 36.92 48.20 -6.84
N MET A 351 36.35 47.06 -7.24
CA MET A 351 36.85 46.19 -8.33
C MET A 351 36.67 46.81 -9.71
N VAL A 352 35.71 47.72 -9.83
CA VAL A 352 35.42 48.53 -11.02
C VAL A 352 35.40 50.00 -10.58
N SER A 353 35.81 50.90 -11.46
CA SER A 353 35.83 52.33 -11.12
C SER A 353 34.41 52.86 -10.88
N GLY A 354 34.23 53.76 -9.91
CA GLY A 354 32.92 54.40 -9.66
C GLY A 354 32.41 55.20 -10.86
N ALA A 355 33.31 55.64 -11.75
CA ALA A 355 32.96 56.32 -12.99
C ALA A 355 32.36 55.37 -14.04
N ASP A 356 32.93 54.16 -14.20
CA ASP A 356 32.41 53.15 -15.15
C ASP A 356 31.07 52.56 -14.66
N LEU A 357 30.87 52.42 -13.35
CA LEU A 357 29.56 52.04 -12.79
C LEU A 357 28.50 53.12 -13.03
N ALA A 358 28.85 54.40 -12.89
CA ALA A 358 27.97 55.51 -13.24
C ALA A 358 27.69 55.58 -14.75
N GLU A 359 28.68 55.27 -15.60
CA GLU A 359 28.53 55.21 -17.06
C GLU A 359 27.61 54.06 -17.49
N LEU A 360 27.73 52.89 -16.85
CA LEU A 360 26.84 51.73 -17.05
C LEU A 360 25.39 52.06 -16.68
N ARG A 361 25.18 52.73 -15.53
CA ARG A 361 23.85 53.21 -15.10
C ARG A 361 23.25 54.21 -16.08
N ARG A 362 24.03 55.19 -16.55
CA ARG A 362 23.57 56.16 -17.55
C ARG A 362 23.19 55.49 -18.88
N ALA A 363 23.98 54.52 -19.35
CA ALA A 363 23.69 53.81 -20.58
C ALA A 363 22.43 52.93 -20.47
N LEU A 364 22.21 52.31 -19.31
CA LEU A 364 20.95 51.61 -19.02
C LEU A 364 19.77 52.60 -19.02
N GLY A 365 19.93 53.76 -18.40
CA GLY A 365 18.96 54.85 -18.43
C GLY A 365 18.59 55.29 -19.85
N SER A 366 19.60 55.56 -20.70
CA SER A 366 19.39 55.92 -22.11
C SER A 366 18.63 54.85 -22.90
N LEU A 367 18.82 53.56 -22.58
CA LEU A 367 18.10 52.46 -23.21
C LEU A 367 16.64 52.39 -22.76
N LEU A 368 16.39 52.59 -21.46
CA LEU A 368 15.03 52.63 -20.89
C LEU A 368 14.26 53.87 -21.37
N ASP A 369 14.92 55.01 -21.53
CA ASP A 369 14.33 56.23 -22.09
C ASP A 369 13.98 56.04 -23.58
N ALA A 370 14.89 55.42 -24.35
CA ALA A 370 14.64 55.08 -25.74
C ALA A 370 13.49 54.06 -25.91
N ALA A 371 13.23 53.23 -24.88
CA ALA A 371 12.12 52.30 -24.85
C ALA A 371 10.76 52.99 -24.61
N GLN A 372 10.74 54.13 -23.92
CA GLN A 372 9.49 54.85 -23.63
C GLN A 372 8.97 55.65 -24.82
N GLY A 373 9.85 56.30 -25.58
CA GLY A 373 9.53 57.07 -26.78
C GLY A 373 8.40 58.09 -26.61
N GLU A 374 8.70 59.38 -26.48
CA GLU A 374 7.68 60.41 -26.69
C GLU A 374 6.97 60.16 -28.03
N SER A 375 5.64 60.17 -28.02
CA SER A 375 4.71 59.73 -29.07
C SER A 375 4.87 60.39 -30.45
N LYS A 376 5.89 61.22 -30.64
CA LYS A 376 6.18 62.00 -31.85
C LYS A 376 7.44 61.58 -32.61
N GLN A 377 8.30 60.70 -32.10
CA GLN A 377 9.56 60.39 -32.79
C GLN A 377 9.44 59.27 -33.84
N ALA A 378 9.77 59.61 -35.09
CA ALA A 378 9.72 58.68 -36.24
C ALA A 378 10.81 57.58 -36.22
N ASN A 379 11.77 57.63 -35.30
CA ASN A 379 12.98 56.80 -35.28
C ASN A 379 13.17 55.95 -34.00
N ALA A 380 12.09 55.61 -33.28
CA ALA A 380 12.17 54.90 -31.99
C ALA A 380 12.99 53.60 -32.02
N VAL A 381 12.83 52.77 -33.06
CA VAL A 381 13.59 51.52 -33.24
C VAL A 381 15.10 51.79 -33.42
N GLN A 382 15.46 52.87 -34.12
CA GLN A 382 16.86 53.24 -34.38
C GLN A 382 17.51 53.84 -33.13
N THR A 383 16.79 54.70 -32.39
CA THR A 383 17.24 55.25 -31.11
C THR A 383 17.47 54.16 -30.08
N TRP A 384 16.54 53.20 -29.96
CA TRP A 384 16.68 52.05 -29.07
C TRP A 384 17.86 51.16 -29.45
N SER A 385 18.05 50.85 -30.75
CA SER A 385 19.19 50.07 -31.22
C SER A 385 20.53 50.76 -30.98
N SER A 386 20.59 52.08 -31.07
CA SER A 386 21.80 52.87 -30.75
C SER A 386 22.12 52.84 -29.26
N ALA A 387 21.11 52.97 -28.39
CA ALA A 387 21.28 52.87 -26.94
C ALA A 387 21.69 51.45 -26.50
N GLU A 388 21.12 50.40 -27.14
CA GLU A 388 21.54 49.01 -26.92
C GLU A 388 23.02 48.80 -27.25
N LYS A 389 23.50 49.37 -28.36
CA LYS A 389 24.89 49.29 -28.75
C LYS A 389 25.82 49.99 -27.74
N GLN A 390 25.43 51.17 -27.27
CA GLN A 390 26.19 51.90 -26.24
C GLN A 390 26.29 51.10 -24.93
N LEU A 391 25.19 50.49 -24.48
CA LEU A 391 25.18 49.63 -23.29
C LEU A 391 26.08 48.41 -23.47
N ALA A 392 26.07 47.78 -24.65
CA ALA A 392 26.94 46.65 -24.96
C ALA A 392 28.44 47.04 -24.92
N ASP A 393 28.80 48.20 -25.46
CA ASP A 393 30.18 48.70 -25.51
C ASP A 393 30.72 49.03 -24.10
N ILE A 394 29.89 49.62 -23.23
CA ILE A 394 30.24 49.90 -21.83
C ILE A 394 30.35 48.61 -21.02
N THR A 395 29.42 47.68 -21.19
CA THR A 395 29.47 46.36 -20.54
C THR A 395 30.73 45.59 -20.95
N ALA A 396 31.13 45.67 -22.22
CA ALA A 396 32.37 45.07 -22.70
C ALA A 396 33.63 45.71 -22.07
N ARG A 397 33.58 46.99 -21.64
CA ARG A 397 34.63 47.63 -20.87
C ARG A 397 34.69 47.06 -19.44
N VAL A 398 33.54 46.97 -18.75
CA VAL A 398 33.44 46.35 -17.42
C VAL A 398 33.96 44.91 -17.42
N ILE A 399 33.62 44.12 -18.45
CA ILE A 399 34.16 42.77 -18.64
C ILE A 399 35.69 42.75 -18.72
N ARG A 400 36.31 43.71 -19.41
CA ARG A 400 37.77 43.80 -19.52
C ARG A 400 38.43 44.10 -18.17
N GLU A 401 37.78 44.86 -17.31
CA GLU A 401 38.27 45.14 -15.95
C GLU A 401 38.12 43.93 -15.03
N LEU A 402 36.95 43.27 -15.04
CA LEU A 402 36.69 42.07 -14.26
C LEU A 402 37.64 40.91 -14.60
N ARG A 403 38.11 40.82 -15.85
CA ARG A 403 39.10 39.81 -16.28
C ARG A 403 40.45 39.92 -15.57
N ARG A 404 40.78 41.06 -14.96
CA ARG A 404 42.05 41.28 -14.25
C ARG A 404 42.10 40.57 -12.89
N TYR A 405 40.96 40.12 -12.39
CA TYR A 405 40.84 39.44 -11.10
C TYR A 405 40.81 37.90 -11.27
N PRO A 406 41.37 37.16 -10.30
CA PRO A 406 41.31 35.70 -10.30
C PRO A 406 39.85 35.26 -10.15
N HIS A 407 39.42 34.31 -10.99
CA HIS A 407 38.05 33.84 -11.04
C HIS A 407 37.98 32.33 -10.82
N GLY A 408 36.98 31.89 -10.06
CA GLY A 408 36.67 30.48 -9.84
C GLY A 408 35.90 29.83 -11.01
N LYS A 409 35.16 28.75 -10.71
CA LYS A 409 34.36 28.04 -11.71
C LYS A 409 33.23 28.94 -12.22
N ARG A 410 33.24 29.25 -13.53
CA ARG A 410 32.23 30.12 -14.14
C ARG A 410 30.87 29.40 -14.25
N PRO A 411 29.78 30.01 -13.76
CA PRO A 411 28.44 29.50 -14.01
C PRO A 411 28.09 29.60 -15.50
N PRO A 412 27.20 28.73 -16.02
CA PRO A 412 26.79 28.75 -17.42
C PRO A 412 26.08 30.06 -17.76
N ILE A 413 26.40 30.62 -18.93
CA ILE A 413 25.77 31.83 -19.45
C ILE A 413 24.33 31.49 -19.88
N PRO A 414 23.30 32.21 -19.40
CA PRO A 414 21.93 32.02 -19.84
C PRO A 414 21.79 32.17 -21.37
N GLU A 415 21.13 31.22 -22.03
CA GLU A 415 20.83 31.31 -23.45
C GLU A 415 19.71 32.33 -23.71
N VAL A 416 19.86 33.12 -24.77
CA VAL A 416 18.83 34.06 -25.23
C VAL A 416 17.64 33.28 -25.76
N THR A 417 16.45 33.57 -25.25
CA THR A 417 15.23 32.86 -25.66
C THR A 417 14.89 33.12 -27.14
N ALA A 418 14.42 32.08 -27.84
CA ALA A 418 13.97 32.20 -29.23
C ALA A 418 12.85 33.25 -29.39
N GLU A 419 12.02 33.41 -28.36
CA GLU A 419 10.94 34.41 -28.29
C GLU A 419 11.48 35.84 -28.33
N HIS A 420 12.59 36.14 -27.63
CA HIS A 420 13.22 37.45 -27.65
C HIS A 420 13.76 37.79 -29.06
N ASN A 421 14.38 36.83 -29.74
CA ASN A 421 14.84 37.02 -31.12
C ASN A 421 13.69 37.16 -32.13
N GLN A 422 12.56 36.50 -31.88
CA GLN A 422 11.35 36.60 -32.70
C GLN A 422 10.66 37.97 -32.54
N LEU A 423 10.68 38.55 -31.33
CA LEU A 423 10.26 39.93 -31.08
C LEU A 423 11.15 40.93 -31.81
N ARG A 424 12.48 40.76 -31.76
CA ARG A 424 13.43 41.62 -32.49
C ARG A 424 13.18 41.63 -34.00
N SER A 425 13.04 40.44 -34.60
CA SER A 425 12.80 40.33 -36.04
C SER A 425 11.46 40.95 -36.47
N SER A 426 10.43 40.87 -35.62
CA SER A 426 9.12 41.51 -35.88
C SER A 426 9.19 43.04 -35.92
N LEU A 427 10.13 43.65 -35.18
CA LEU A 427 10.42 45.09 -35.17
C LEU A 427 11.44 45.52 -36.25
N GLY A 428 11.97 44.58 -37.04
CA GLY A 428 13.01 44.85 -38.04
C GLY A 428 14.43 44.92 -37.48
N LEU A 429 14.66 44.48 -36.23
CA LEU A 429 15.98 44.41 -35.60
C LEU A 429 16.68 43.07 -35.91
N PRO A 430 18.01 43.04 -36.04
CA PRO A 430 18.76 41.79 -36.22
C PRO A 430 18.69 40.91 -34.95
N PRO A 431 18.81 39.57 -35.07
CA PRO A 431 18.87 38.67 -33.91
C PRO A 431 20.07 39.02 -33.03
N LEU A 432 19.95 38.75 -31.72
CA LEU A 432 21.03 39.01 -30.77
C LEU A 432 22.29 38.22 -31.14
N SER A 433 23.39 38.93 -31.35
CA SER A 433 24.71 38.35 -31.55
C SER A 433 25.46 38.25 -30.22
N GLN A 434 26.60 37.56 -30.21
CA GLN A 434 27.51 37.54 -29.05
C GLN A 434 28.03 38.94 -28.65
N LYS A 435 27.81 39.96 -29.48
CA LYS A 435 28.15 41.37 -29.21
C LYS A 435 26.95 42.19 -28.71
N GLY A 436 25.77 41.59 -28.54
CA GLY A 436 24.57 42.28 -28.04
C GLY A 436 24.63 42.54 -26.52
N ALA A 437 23.93 43.58 -26.06
CA ALA A 437 23.96 44.04 -24.67
C ALA A 437 23.55 42.95 -23.66
N LEU A 438 22.44 42.26 -23.91
CA LEU A 438 21.94 41.18 -23.04
C LEU A 438 22.99 40.07 -22.82
N TYR A 439 23.63 39.62 -23.91
CA TYR A 439 24.64 38.57 -23.85
C TYR A 439 25.89 39.05 -23.10
N GLN A 440 26.35 40.27 -23.36
CA GLN A 440 27.48 40.87 -22.64
C GLN A 440 27.18 41.03 -21.14
N LEU A 441 25.97 41.45 -20.77
CA LEU A 441 25.57 41.57 -19.36
C LEU A 441 25.53 40.22 -18.66
N HIS A 442 25.00 39.18 -19.31
CA HIS A 442 25.05 37.81 -18.76
C HIS A 442 26.48 37.30 -18.60
N VAL A 443 27.36 37.59 -19.55
CA VAL A 443 28.79 37.26 -19.46
C VAL A 443 29.42 38.00 -18.28
N ALA A 444 29.18 39.30 -18.13
CA ALA A 444 29.68 40.12 -17.02
C ALA A 444 29.18 39.58 -15.66
N ASN A 445 27.89 39.25 -15.55
CA ASN A 445 27.30 38.64 -14.35
C ASN A 445 27.92 37.29 -14.00
N SER A 446 28.12 36.42 -14.99
CA SER A 446 28.78 35.12 -14.76
C SER A 446 30.21 35.30 -14.25
N MET A 447 30.94 36.32 -14.73
CA MET A 447 32.31 36.62 -14.28
C MET A 447 32.32 37.26 -12.90
N ALA A 448 31.47 38.25 -12.64
CA ALA A 448 31.33 38.86 -11.32
C ALA A 448 30.99 37.80 -10.25
N ARG A 449 30.05 36.89 -10.54
CA ARG A 449 29.69 35.78 -9.64
C ARG A 449 30.84 34.80 -9.42
N SER A 450 31.65 34.53 -10.45
CA SER A 450 32.85 33.67 -10.30
C SER A 450 33.97 34.29 -9.45
N ILE A 451 33.94 35.60 -9.23
CA ILE A 451 34.92 36.36 -8.43
C ILE A 451 34.38 36.59 -7.01
N LEU A 452 33.11 36.97 -6.88
CA LEU A 452 32.48 37.41 -5.63
C LEU A 452 31.72 36.30 -4.88
N GLY A 453 31.40 35.18 -5.54
CA GLY A 453 30.55 34.12 -4.99
C GLY A 453 29.06 34.42 -5.15
N ASP A 454 28.22 33.65 -4.45
CA ASP A 454 26.75 33.75 -4.48
C ASP A 454 26.26 34.89 -3.57
N THR A 455 26.35 36.13 -4.06
CA THR A 455 26.06 37.35 -3.29
C THR A 455 24.58 37.75 -3.27
N LEU A 456 23.77 37.32 -4.26
CA LEU A 456 22.32 37.56 -4.28
C LEU A 456 21.57 36.38 -3.63
N GLU A 457 20.40 36.60 -2.99
CA GLU A 457 19.58 35.50 -2.46
C GLU A 457 19.11 34.57 -3.59
N THR A 458 18.92 35.14 -4.78
CA THR A 458 18.59 34.42 -6.01
C THR A 458 19.72 33.48 -6.49
N ASP A 459 20.98 33.76 -6.11
CA ASP A 459 22.14 32.90 -6.35
C ASP A 459 22.27 31.77 -5.33
N GLN A 460 21.97 32.07 -4.05
CA GLN A 460 22.04 31.12 -2.92
C GLN A 460 20.91 30.09 -2.93
N LYS A 461 19.76 30.43 -3.56
CA LYS A 461 18.68 29.48 -3.87
C LYS A 461 19.06 28.61 -5.07
N GLN A 462 20.16 27.87 -4.95
CA GLN A 462 20.34 26.61 -5.66
C GLN A 462 19.04 25.80 -5.44
N PRO A 463 18.41 25.21 -6.48
CA PRO A 463 17.19 24.44 -6.27
C PRO A 463 17.49 23.46 -5.15
N PRO A 464 16.79 23.56 -4.00
CA PRO A 464 17.25 22.90 -2.78
C PRO A 464 17.46 21.44 -3.12
N ALA A 465 18.68 20.93 -2.89
CA ALA A 465 18.98 19.51 -2.96
C ALA A 465 17.81 18.81 -2.29
N VAL A 466 17.04 18.04 -3.08
CA VAL A 466 15.68 17.60 -2.78
C VAL A 466 15.62 17.07 -1.34
N LYS A 467 15.32 17.94 -0.37
CA LYS A 467 15.13 17.53 1.02
C LYS A 467 13.85 16.72 0.98
N LYS A 468 14.03 15.41 1.07
CA LYS A 468 12.97 14.40 1.05
C LYS A 468 11.85 14.94 1.93
N ALA A 469 10.66 15.12 1.34
CA ALA A 469 9.50 15.49 2.13
C ALA A 469 9.30 14.42 3.23
N PRO A 470 8.70 14.79 4.37
CA PRO A 470 8.40 13.83 5.42
C PRO A 470 7.72 12.60 4.81
N VAL A 471 8.18 11.43 5.21
CA VAL A 471 7.95 10.14 4.55
C VAL A 471 6.48 9.94 4.21
N ASP A 472 5.57 10.33 5.11
CA ASP A 472 4.12 10.20 4.92
C ASP A 472 3.56 11.02 3.76
N THR A 473 3.84 12.32 3.69
CA THR A 473 3.35 13.15 2.57
C THR A 473 3.96 12.73 1.23
N GLN A 474 5.21 12.26 1.25
CA GLN A 474 5.86 11.72 0.07
C GLN A 474 5.30 10.36 -0.34
N PHE A 475 4.90 9.52 0.62
CA PHE A 475 4.31 8.21 0.40
C PHE A 475 2.94 8.36 -0.29
N TRP A 476 2.05 9.18 0.27
CA TRP A 476 0.73 9.43 -0.31
C TRP A 476 0.82 10.16 -1.66
N ALA A 477 1.68 11.19 -1.82
CA ALA A 477 1.86 11.86 -3.10
C ALA A 477 2.50 10.94 -4.18
N LYS A 478 3.36 9.98 -3.81
CA LYS A 478 3.95 9.01 -4.75
C LYS A 478 2.98 7.91 -5.15
N ILE A 479 2.07 7.50 -4.26
CA ILE A 479 1.09 6.44 -4.54
C ILE A 479 -0.11 7.00 -5.33
N PHE A 480 -0.54 8.23 -5.04
CA PHE A 480 -1.76 8.85 -5.58
C PHE A 480 -1.52 10.01 -6.56
N GLY A 481 -0.27 10.46 -6.74
CA GLY A 481 0.07 11.55 -7.65
C GLY A 481 -0.16 11.20 -9.12
N THR A 482 -0.88 12.07 -9.85
CA THR A 482 -1.04 11.96 -11.30
C THR A 482 0.26 12.34 -12.02
N ARG A 483 0.63 11.56 -13.05
CA ARG A 483 1.89 11.65 -13.79
C ARG A 483 2.21 13.08 -14.26
N ALA A 484 3.49 13.45 -14.19
CA ALA A 484 4.01 14.68 -14.79
C ALA A 484 3.79 14.68 -16.31
N ALA A 485 3.44 15.85 -16.86
CA ALA A 485 3.20 16.05 -18.28
C ALA A 485 4.48 15.78 -19.08
N GLY A 486 4.48 14.74 -19.92
CA GLY A 486 5.58 14.48 -20.86
C GLY A 486 5.71 13.04 -21.32
N ASN A 487 5.54 12.04 -20.44
CA ASN A 487 5.78 10.63 -20.77
C ASN A 487 4.57 9.74 -20.44
N ASP A 488 4.00 9.10 -21.48
CA ASP A 488 2.85 8.18 -21.39
C ASP A 488 3.15 6.86 -20.64
N GLU A 489 4.41 6.63 -20.26
CA GLU A 489 4.88 5.46 -19.51
C GLU A 489 5.62 5.84 -18.22
N PRO A 490 5.48 5.04 -17.13
CA PRO A 490 6.31 5.20 -15.96
C PRO A 490 7.78 4.93 -16.33
N GLY A 491 8.67 5.89 -16.07
CA GLY A 491 10.11 5.71 -16.20
C GLY A 491 10.61 4.52 -15.37
N LYS A 492 11.78 3.98 -15.71
CA LYS A 492 12.36 2.76 -15.09
C LYS A 492 12.31 2.80 -13.55
N LEU A 493 12.66 3.93 -12.95
CA LEU A 493 12.63 4.17 -11.49
C LEU A 493 11.22 4.14 -10.88
N GLY A 494 10.19 4.52 -11.64
CA GLY A 494 8.79 4.45 -11.19
C GLY A 494 8.27 3.01 -11.19
N ARG A 495 8.69 2.19 -12.16
CA ARG A 495 8.35 0.75 -12.19
C ARG A 495 8.98 0.01 -11.02
N ILE A 496 10.27 0.25 -10.74
CA ILE A 496 10.99 -0.37 -9.63
C ILE A 496 10.30 -0.09 -8.28
N LYS A 497 9.80 1.13 -8.06
CA LYS A 497 9.10 1.49 -6.82
C LYS A 497 7.74 0.80 -6.67
N ILE A 498 6.98 0.67 -7.76
CA ILE A 498 5.71 -0.06 -7.75
C ILE A 498 5.97 -1.55 -7.47
N ILE A 499 7.00 -2.12 -8.10
CA ILE A 499 7.42 -3.50 -7.85
C ILE A 499 7.84 -3.67 -6.39
N GLY A 500 8.61 -2.73 -5.83
CA GLY A 500 9.00 -2.77 -4.41
C GLY A 500 7.82 -2.74 -3.45
N LEU A 501 6.81 -1.90 -3.71
CA LEU A 501 5.59 -1.85 -2.87
C LEU A 501 4.75 -3.13 -3.00
N LEU A 502 4.63 -3.68 -4.21
CA LEU A 502 3.97 -4.98 -4.42
C LEU A 502 4.74 -6.11 -3.71
N ALA A 503 6.07 -6.08 -3.71
CA ALA A 503 6.88 -7.06 -3.00
C ALA A 503 6.67 -6.98 -1.47
N VAL A 504 6.65 -5.77 -0.89
CA VAL A 504 6.34 -5.60 0.55
C VAL A 504 4.94 -6.12 0.90
N LEU A 505 3.94 -5.83 0.06
CA LEU A 505 2.57 -6.29 0.25
C LEU A 505 2.48 -7.82 0.13
N LEU A 506 3.23 -8.43 -0.79
CA LEU A 506 3.35 -9.88 -0.91
C LEU A 506 4.01 -10.49 0.34
N CYS A 507 5.11 -9.93 0.83
CA CYS A 507 5.77 -10.38 2.06
C CYS A 507 4.83 -10.30 3.28
N ALA A 508 4.08 -9.20 3.43
CA ALA A 508 3.09 -9.06 4.50
C ALA A 508 1.97 -10.11 4.39
N SER A 509 1.53 -10.41 3.16
CA SER A 509 0.52 -11.44 2.90
C SER A 509 1.04 -12.85 3.19
N LEU A 510 2.30 -13.14 2.85
CA LEU A 510 2.98 -14.40 3.17
C LEU A 510 3.08 -14.59 4.70
N ILE A 511 3.46 -13.54 5.44
CA ILE A 511 3.56 -13.60 6.91
C ILE A 511 2.18 -13.84 7.53
N ALA A 512 1.16 -13.07 7.14
CA ALA A 512 -0.20 -13.22 7.65
C ALA A 512 -0.77 -14.62 7.36
N SER A 513 -0.59 -15.10 6.12
CA SER A 513 -0.98 -16.46 5.73
C SER A 513 -0.23 -17.52 6.55
N GLY A 514 1.08 -17.36 6.74
CA GLY A 514 1.89 -18.29 7.53
C GLY A 514 1.48 -18.36 9.00
N ILE A 515 1.07 -17.23 9.59
CA ILE A 515 0.53 -17.20 10.96
C ILE A 515 -0.81 -17.95 11.01
N ILE A 516 -1.72 -17.68 10.08
CA ILE A 516 -3.04 -18.33 10.06
C ILE A 516 -2.89 -19.83 9.83
N VAL A 517 -2.18 -20.25 8.78
CA VAL A 517 -1.97 -21.68 8.50
C VAL A 517 -1.27 -22.35 9.67
N SER A 518 -0.21 -21.76 10.22
CA SER A 518 0.48 -22.38 11.36
C SER A 518 -0.41 -22.50 12.59
N SER A 519 -1.32 -21.56 12.84
CA SER A 519 -2.27 -21.65 13.95
C SER A 519 -3.34 -22.73 13.76
N VAL A 520 -3.83 -22.91 12.53
CA VAL A 520 -4.93 -23.85 12.24
C VAL A 520 -4.41 -25.28 12.01
N THR A 521 -3.17 -25.46 11.57
CA THR A 521 -2.57 -26.80 11.33
C THR A 521 -1.61 -27.23 12.45
N LYS A 522 -1.58 -26.52 13.58
CA LYS A 522 -0.66 -26.84 14.68
C LYS A 522 -1.10 -28.15 15.34
N LYS A 523 -0.41 -29.25 15.05
CA LYS A 523 -0.55 -30.48 15.83
C LYS A 523 -0.08 -30.20 17.27
N PRO A 524 -0.87 -30.51 18.30
CA PRO A 524 -0.40 -30.47 19.69
C PRO A 524 0.83 -31.38 19.84
N ARG A 525 1.93 -30.81 20.33
CA ARG A 525 3.18 -31.54 20.59
C ARG A 525 3.38 -31.66 22.09
N ALA A 526 3.99 -32.78 22.50
CA ALA A 526 4.52 -32.90 23.84
C ALA A 526 5.64 -31.88 24.03
N THR A 527 5.70 -31.33 25.24
CA THR A 527 6.54 -30.20 25.61
C THR A 527 7.88 -30.69 26.16
N TYR A 528 7.91 -31.88 26.79
CA TYR A 528 9.08 -32.59 27.36
C TYR A 528 9.97 -31.75 28.31
N ASP A 529 9.52 -30.55 28.69
CA ASP A 529 10.20 -29.60 29.60
C ASP A 529 9.30 -29.27 30.82
N GLY A 530 8.22 -30.02 31.01
CA GLY A 530 7.25 -29.85 32.10
C GLY A 530 7.76 -30.32 33.46
N SER A 531 6.97 -30.06 34.49
CA SER A 531 7.26 -30.41 35.89
C SER A 531 6.18 -31.27 36.55
N GLY A 532 5.17 -31.71 35.78
CA GLY A 532 3.96 -32.33 36.31
C GLY A 532 3.00 -31.34 36.94
N GLN A 533 3.04 -30.06 36.53
CA GLN A 533 2.10 -29.05 36.98
C GLN A 533 0.66 -29.45 36.57
N GLY A 534 -0.29 -29.26 37.48
CA GLY A 534 -1.69 -29.67 37.29
C GLY A 534 -2.00 -31.11 37.72
N MET A 535 -0.99 -31.89 38.13
CA MET A 535 -1.16 -33.27 38.62
C MET A 535 -1.36 -33.33 40.14
N ILE A 536 -2.47 -33.91 40.57
CA ILE A 536 -2.75 -34.29 41.96
C ILE A 536 -2.61 -35.81 42.08
N LEU A 537 -1.61 -36.29 42.83
CA LEU A 537 -1.37 -37.71 43.02
C LEU A 537 -2.00 -38.21 44.32
N GLU A 538 -2.74 -39.31 44.24
CA GLU A 538 -3.20 -40.12 45.37
C GLU A 538 -2.63 -41.53 45.19
N ILE A 539 -1.93 -42.08 46.18
CA ILE A 539 -1.30 -43.41 46.07
C ILE A 539 -2.02 -44.37 47.03
N ASP A 540 -2.75 -45.35 46.48
CA ASP A 540 -3.30 -46.48 47.24
C ASP A 540 -2.30 -47.65 47.18
N ASP A 541 -1.28 -47.54 48.01
CA ASP A 541 -0.24 -48.56 48.19
C ASP A 541 -0.18 -49.02 49.66
N LYS A 542 -0.68 -50.22 49.90
CA LYS A 542 -0.64 -50.85 51.24
C LYS A 542 0.76 -51.33 51.63
N SER A 543 1.67 -51.46 50.67
CA SER A 543 3.03 -51.98 50.84
C SER A 543 4.11 -50.89 50.92
N GLY A 544 3.82 -49.69 50.43
CA GLY A 544 4.74 -48.53 50.45
C GLY A 544 5.95 -48.69 49.52
N LEU A 545 5.77 -49.38 48.40
CA LEU A 545 6.78 -49.62 47.36
C LEU A 545 6.93 -48.45 46.39
N VAL A 546 5.95 -47.54 46.30
CA VAL A 546 5.96 -46.40 45.38
C VAL A 546 6.11 -45.08 46.12
N ASP A 547 7.03 -44.23 45.68
CA ASP A 547 7.26 -42.89 46.24
C ASP A 547 6.72 -41.79 45.31
N GLU A 548 5.88 -40.90 45.85
CA GLU A 548 5.38 -39.73 45.14
C GLU A 548 6.52 -38.81 44.66
N SER A 549 7.58 -38.68 45.47
CA SER A 549 8.72 -37.81 45.14
C SER A 549 9.48 -38.30 43.91
N GLU A 550 9.53 -39.63 43.74
CA GLU A 550 10.16 -40.28 42.60
C GLU A 550 9.30 -40.15 41.34
N ILE A 551 7.98 -40.36 41.44
CA ILE A 551 7.04 -40.13 40.32
C ILE A 551 7.18 -38.70 39.79
N ARG A 552 7.11 -37.70 40.69
CA ARG A 552 7.22 -36.29 40.29
C ARG A 552 8.59 -35.94 39.69
N ARG A 553 9.65 -36.62 40.12
CA ARG A 553 11.00 -36.41 39.57
C ARG A 553 11.11 -36.85 38.12
N TYR A 554 10.35 -37.87 37.72
CA TYR A 554 10.37 -38.42 36.37
C TYR A 554 9.31 -37.80 35.45
N MET A 555 8.49 -36.83 35.91
CA MET A 555 7.52 -36.13 35.07
C MET A 555 8.18 -35.04 34.22
N GLU A 556 8.02 -35.14 32.91
CA GLU A 556 8.51 -34.21 31.88
C GLU A 556 7.36 -33.46 31.17
N GLU A 557 6.10 -33.72 31.51
CA GLU A 557 4.93 -33.10 30.87
C GLU A 557 3.95 -32.50 31.90
N ASP A 558 3.42 -31.32 31.59
CA ASP A 558 2.39 -30.65 32.41
C ASP A 558 0.97 -30.93 31.88
N PHE A 559 0.00 -30.90 32.79
CA PHE A 559 -1.43 -30.95 32.47
C PHE A 559 -1.99 -29.53 32.30
N ASP A 560 -2.74 -29.31 31.22
CA ASP A 560 -3.37 -28.00 30.94
C ASP A 560 -4.55 -27.71 31.89
N VAL A 561 -5.18 -28.77 32.41
CA VAL A 561 -6.27 -28.75 33.38
C VAL A 561 -5.86 -29.62 34.57
N GLU A 562 -6.32 -29.29 35.78
CA GLU A 562 -6.06 -30.12 36.95
C GLU A 562 -6.58 -31.56 36.73
N GLN A 563 -5.75 -32.55 37.05
CA GLN A 563 -6.05 -33.98 36.93
C GLN A 563 -5.71 -34.72 38.21
N HIS A 564 -6.67 -35.47 38.73
CA HIS A 564 -6.53 -36.37 39.85
C HIS A 564 -6.07 -37.74 39.37
N LEU A 565 -4.85 -38.14 39.72
CA LEU A 565 -4.25 -39.41 39.37
C LEU A 565 -4.17 -40.31 40.61
N LEU A 566 -4.97 -41.37 40.62
CA LEU A 566 -4.99 -42.39 41.67
C LEU A 566 -4.12 -43.59 41.27
N VAL A 567 -2.99 -43.78 41.92
CA VAL A 567 -2.10 -44.93 41.69
C VAL A 567 -2.60 -46.11 42.54
N ALA A 568 -3.17 -47.12 41.91
CA ALA A 568 -3.70 -48.31 42.57
C ALA A 568 -2.67 -49.45 42.51
N VAL A 569 -1.95 -49.67 43.62
CA VAL A 569 -0.89 -50.69 43.69
C VAL A 569 -1.46 -52.03 44.13
N ARG A 570 -1.32 -53.07 43.31
CA ARG A 570 -1.86 -54.42 43.57
C ARG A 570 -0.85 -55.50 43.22
N ASP A 571 -1.09 -56.70 43.73
CA ASP A 571 -0.31 -57.90 43.42
C ASP A 571 -0.61 -58.39 41.99
N ALA A 572 0.41 -58.60 41.15
CA ALA A 572 0.21 -58.93 39.73
C ALA A 572 -0.38 -60.32 39.54
N GLU A 573 0.15 -61.32 40.24
CA GLU A 573 -0.26 -62.72 40.18
C GLU A 573 -1.71 -62.94 40.66
N SER A 574 -2.23 -62.05 41.52
CA SER A 574 -3.62 -62.08 41.98
C SER A 574 -4.65 -61.50 40.99
N TYR A 575 -4.19 -60.71 40.01
CA TYR A 575 -5.06 -59.97 39.09
C TYR A 575 -4.90 -60.43 37.64
N LEU A 576 -3.68 -60.70 37.19
CA LEU A 576 -3.39 -61.10 35.81
C LEU A 576 -3.06 -62.59 35.70
N GLU A 577 -3.62 -63.22 34.67
CA GLU A 577 -3.17 -64.54 34.20
C GLU A 577 -1.92 -64.37 33.33
N LEU A 578 -0.74 -64.67 33.90
CA LEU A 578 0.56 -64.53 33.24
C LEU A 578 1.04 -65.88 32.69
N GLN A 579 1.46 -65.91 31.43
CA GLN A 579 1.98 -67.09 30.74
C GLN A 579 3.40 -66.83 30.22
N ASN A 580 4.28 -67.81 30.39
CA ASN A 580 5.64 -67.73 29.83
C ASN A 580 5.63 -68.17 28.37
N ARG A 581 6.19 -67.34 27.48
CA ARG A 581 6.39 -67.69 26.08
C ARG A 581 7.79 -68.25 25.85
N GLU A 582 7.88 -69.46 25.30
CA GLU A 582 9.17 -70.08 24.98
C GLU A 582 10.01 -69.18 24.06
N GLY A 583 11.23 -68.84 24.51
CA GLY A 583 12.17 -67.98 23.77
C GLY A 583 11.91 -66.47 23.86
N SER A 584 10.99 -66.03 24.72
CA SER A 584 10.72 -64.62 25.01
C SER A 584 11.15 -64.25 26.43
N GLU A 585 11.69 -63.04 26.60
CA GLU A 585 11.94 -62.44 27.93
C GLU A 585 10.67 -61.80 28.52
N PHE A 586 9.59 -61.69 27.74
CA PHE A 586 8.30 -61.15 28.17
C PHE A 586 7.32 -62.27 28.53
N ARG A 587 6.54 -62.05 29.61
CA ARG A 587 5.32 -62.81 29.89
C ARG A 587 4.17 -62.29 29.02
N GLU A 588 3.24 -63.18 28.70
CA GLU A 588 2.03 -62.86 27.94
C GLU A 588 0.81 -62.98 28.84
N SER A 589 -0.22 -62.19 28.56
CA SER A 589 -1.55 -62.36 29.13
C SER A 589 -2.60 -62.22 28.02
N THR A 590 -3.74 -62.87 28.21
CA THR A 590 -4.84 -62.74 27.26
C THR A 590 -5.48 -61.36 27.38
N PRO A 591 -5.96 -60.73 26.28
CA PRO A 591 -6.70 -59.47 26.34
C PRO A 591 -7.89 -59.53 27.33
N GLN A 592 -8.51 -60.71 27.45
CA GLN A 592 -9.60 -60.99 28.39
C GLN A 592 -9.15 -60.91 29.86
N SER A 593 -7.95 -61.39 30.21
CA SER A 593 -7.37 -61.30 31.55
C SER A 593 -7.02 -59.86 31.93
N VAL A 594 -6.38 -59.12 31.01
CA VAL A 594 -6.08 -57.69 31.17
C VAL A 594 -7.37 -56.89 31.38
N GLN A 595 -8.41 -57.22 30.61
CA GLN A 595 -9.73 -56.63 30.72
C GLN A 595 -10.41 -56.87 32.07
N GLN A 596 -10.45 -58.12 32.52
CA GLN A 596 -11.03 -58.44 33.82
C GLN A 596 -10.29 -57.71 34.94
N THR A 597 -8.97 -57.57 34.82
CA THR A 597 -8.15 -56.81 35.76
C THR A 597 -8.54 -55.33 35.83
N ILE A 598 -8.58 -54.63 34.69
CA ILE A 598 -8.96 -53.22 34.59
C ILE A 598 -10.35 -52.99 35.22
N TRP A 599 -11.33 -53.83 34.89
CA TRP A 599 -12.68 -53.73 35.43
C TRP A 599 -12.77 -54.10 36.91
N ARG A 600 -11.98 -55.07 37.38
CA ARG A 600 -11.92 -55.45 38.79
C ARG A 600 -11.38 -54.29 39.63
N ILE A 601 -10.28 -53.66 39.19
CA ILE A 601 -9.68 -52.50 39.85
C ILE A 601 -10.65 -51.31 39.84
N LYS A 602 -11.28 -50.99 38.71
CA LYS A 602 -12.32 -49.93 38.65
C LYS A 602 -13.44 -50.17 39.67
N ASN A 603 -13.86 -51.42 39.83
CA ASN A 603 -14.92 -51.82 40.76
C ASN A 603 -14.53 -51.77 42.25
N GLU A 604 -13.25 -51.63 42.59
CA GLU A 604 -12.83 -51.37 43.98
C GLU A 604 -13.16 -49.95 44.42
N TYR A 605 -13.25 -49.02 43.47
CA TYR A 605 -13.50 -47.58 43.69
C TYR A 605 -14.91 -47.16 43.28
N LYS A 606 -15.92 -48.00 43.53
CA LYS A 606 -17.32 -47.74 43.15
C LYS A 606 -17.91 -46.46 43.74
N ASP A 607 -17.40 -46.02 44.88
CA ASP A 607 -17.77 -44.77 45.54
C ASP A 607 -17.29 -43.52 44.78
N ARG A 608 -16.33 -43.69 43.87
CA ARG A 608 -15.80 -42.62 42.99
C ARG A 608 -16.41 -42.62 41.60
N LEU A 609 -17.28 -43.59 41.28
CA LEU A 609 -17.98 -43.66 40.00
C LEU A 609 -19.25 -42.80 40.04
N ASP A 610 -19.63 -42.27 38.89
CA ASP A 610 -20.93 -41.62 38.71
C ASP A 610 -22.06 -42.64 38.97
N PRO A 611 -23.09 -42.31 39.78
CA PRO A 611 -24.15 -43.25 40.14
C PRO A 611 -25.04 -43.65 38.94
N ASP A 612 -25.19 -42.79 37.93
CA ASP A 612 -26.07 -43.00 36.79
C ASP A 612 -25.34 -43.69 35.64
N SER A 613 -24.16 -43.20 35.24
CA SER A 613 -23.37 -43.79 34.14
C SER A 613 -22.45 -44.93 34.58
N ALA A 614 -22.09 -44.98 35.88
CA ALA A 614 -21.08 -45.89 36.44
C ALA A 614 -19.70 -45.76 35.76
N GLU A 615 -19.39 -44.54 35.29
CA GLU A 615 -18.11 -44.13 34.73
C GLU A 615 -17.31 -43.27 35.72
N LEU A 616 -16.01 -43.13 35.48
CA LEU A 616 -15.19 -42.19 36.23
C LEU A 616 -15.47 -40.74 35.77
N PRO A 617 -15.41 -39.76 36.69
CA PRO A 617 -15.38 -38.32 36.35
C PRO A 617 -14.21 -37.97 35.41
N GLU A 618 -14.39 -37.00 34.52
CA GLU A 618 -13.39 -36.65 33.50
C GLU A 618 -12.03 -36.19 34.07
N ASP A 619 -12.02 -35.67 35.29
CA ASP A 619 -10.83 -35.19 36.00
C ASP A 619 -10.14 -36.28 36.84
N LEU A 620 -10.69 -37.49 36.91
CA LEU A 620 -10.14 -38.62 37.67
C LEU A 620 -9.63 -39.72 36.75
N THR A 621 -8.39 -40.15 36.97
CA THR A 621 -7.77 -41.28 36.28
C THR A 621 -7.09 -42.21 37.29
N ILE A 622 -7.32 -43.51 37.16
CA ILE A 622 -6.69 -44.55 37.98
C ILE A 622 -5.56 -45.17 37.18
N ILE A 623 -4.38 -45.22 37.78
CA ILE A 623 -3.16 -45.82 37.24
C ILE A 623 -2.96 -47.17 37.94
N PRO A 624 -3.36 -48.32 37.35
CA PRO A 624 -3.15 -49.61 37.97
C PRO A 624 -1.69 -50.00 37.84
N LEU A 625 -1.01 -50.13 38.97
CA LEU A 625 0.35 -50.62 39.06
C LEU A 625 0.35 -51.99 39.71
N LEU A 626 0.65 -53.02 38.92
CA LEU A 626 0.69 -54.39 39.38
C LEU A 626 2.12 -54.79 39.69
N ILE A 627 2.40 -55.18 40.92
CA ILE A 627 3.74 -55.56 41.38
C ILE A 627 3.83 -57.08 41.38
N THR A 628 4.86 -57.61 40.73
CA THR A 628 5.16 -59.04 40.72
C THR A 628 5.86 -59.47 42.00
N ASP A 629 5.88 -60.78 42.28
CA ASP A 629 6.67 -61.34 43.40
C ASP A 629 8.16 -60.95 43.37
N GLU A 630 8.72 -60.66 42.18
CA GLU A 630 10.10 -60.20 41.98
C GLU A 630 10.29 -58.69 42.20
N GLY A 631 9.21 -57.97 42.55
CA GLY A 631 9.22 -56.52 42.76
C GLY A 631 9.19 -55.70 41.46
N GLN A 632 8.88 -56.33 40.31
CA GLN A 632 8.79 -55.64 39.03
C GLN A 632 7.38 -55.05 38.84
N GLY A 633 7.29 -53.87 38.23
CA GLY A 633 6.03 -53.18 37.95
C GLY A 633 5.49 -53.53 36.57
N ILE A 634 4.21 -53.90 36.52
CA ILE A 634 3.41 -54.13 35.32
C ILE A 634 2.32 -53.07 35.25
N MET A 635 2.17 -52.47 34.07
CA MET A 635 1.09 -51.54 33.77
C MET A 635 0.18 -52.14 32.69
N PRO A 636 -1.00 -52.69 33.05
CA PRO A 636 -1.93 -53.29 32.09
C PRO A 636 -2.65 -52.25 31.19
N GLY A 637 -2.57 -50.97 31.53
CA GLY A 637 -3.26 -49.85 30.88
C GLY A 637 -3.93 -48.95 31.93
N LEU A 638 -4.05 -47.64 31.66
CA LEU A 638 -4.70 -46.72 32.62
C LEU A 638 -6.24 -46.82 32.55
N ILE A 639 -6.91 -46.44 33.63
CA ILE A 639 -8.37 -46.36 33.71
C ILE A 639 -8.73 -44.88 33.77
N SER A 640 -9.16 -44.28 32.68
CA SER A 640 -9.42 -42.82 32.64
C SER A 640 -10.91 -42.52 32.63
N GLY A 641 -11.32 -41.43 33.27
CA GLY A 641 -12.64 -40.84 33.08
C GLY A 641 -12.77 -40.00 31.80
N ALA A 642 -11.64 -39.61 31.19
CA ALA A 642 -11.60 -38.87 29.93
C ALA A 642 -11.68 -39.83 28.74
N VAL A 643 -12.50 -39.46 27.74
CA VAL A 643 -12.71 -40.25 26.53
C VAL A 643 -11.59 -40.02 25.52
N ILE A 644 -11.03 -41.10 24.98
CA ILE A 644 -10.05 -41.03 23.89
C ILE A 644 -10.80 -40.75 22.59
N SER A 645 -10.53 -39.59 21.99
CA SER A 645 -11.15 -39.14 20.73
C SER A 645 -10.10 -38.72 19.69
N GLY A 646 -10.51 -38.72 18.41
CA GLY A 646 -9.65 -38.32 17.29
C GLY A 646 -8.49 -39.28 17.02
N LYS A 647 -7.34 -38.75 16.58
CA LYS A 647 -6.11 -39.54 16.31
C LYS A 647 -5.27 -39.79 17.57
N ALA A 648 -5.79 -39.50 18.75
CA ALA A 648 -5.05 -39.71 19.99
C ALA A 648 -4.89 -41.22 20.29
N SER A 649 -3.74 -41.59 20.81
CA SER A 649 -3.43 -42.93 21.31
C SER A 649 -2.45 -42.82 22.45
N TRP A 650 -2.58 -43.70 23.43
CA TRP A 650 -1.67 -43.77 24.57
C TRP A 650 -0.42 -44.56 24.16
N GLY A 651 0.74 -44.22 24.71
CA GLY A 651 1.84 -45.18 24.77
C GLY A 651 1.44 -46.28 25.77
N SER A 652 1.70 -47.54 25.43
CA SER A 652 1.40 -48.77 26.22
C SER A 652 0.06 -49.50 26.07
N THR A 653 -0.87 -49.10 25.19
CA THR A 653 -2.02 -50.00 24.84
C THR A 653 -1.59 -51.26 24.08
N THR A 654 -0.31 -51.40 23.75
CA THR A 654 0.27 -52.60 23.14
C THR A 654 0.08 -53.85 23.99
N GLY A 655 0.06 -53.73 25.32
CA GLY A 655 -0.23 -54.88 26.20
C GLY A 655 -1.67 -55.38 26.10
N TRP A 656 -2.61 -54.47 25.81
CA TRP A 656 -3.99 -54.80 25.48
C TRP A 656 -4.13 -55.38 24.07
N GLU A 657 -3.52 -54.75 23.06
CA GLU A 657 -3.67 -55.12 21.65
C GLU A 657 -2.93 -56.42 21.28
N TYR A 658 -1.78 -56.69 21.89
CA TYR A 658 -0.92 -57.82 21.54
C TYR A 658 -0.74 -58.84 22.68
N GLY A 659 -1.32 -58.59 23.85
CA GLY A 659 -1.20 -59.47 25.02
C GLY A 659 0.21 -59.51 25.65
N SER A 660 1.16 -58.72 25.14
CA SER A 660 2.54 -58.71 25.64
C SER A 660 2.67 -57.85 26.88
N ILE A 661 3.11 -58.42 27.99
CA ILE A 661 3.30 -57.69 29.24
C ILE A 661 4.75 -57.27 29.38
N PHE A 662 4.94 -55.97 29.56
CA PHE A 662 6.23 -55.38 29.89
C PHE A 662 6.37 -55.29 31.40
N GLU A 663 7.46 -55.82 31.93
CA GLU A 663 7.81 -55.77 33.35
C GLU A 663 8.97 -54.82 33.55
N SER A 664 8.76 -53.81 34.38
CA SER A 664 9.74 -52.76 34.63
C SER A 664 10.37 -52.92 36.01
N SER A 665 11.70 -52.83 36.08
CA SER A 665 12.41 -52.77 37.36
C SER A 665 12.25 -51.43 38.10
N TYR A 666 11.56 -50.45 37.49
CA TYR A 666 11.37 -49.10 38.06
C TYR A 666 9.88 -48.71 38.07
N PRO A 667 9.08 -49.21 39.03
CA PRO A 667 7.63 -49.01 39.05
C PRO A 667 7.21 -47.53 39.10
N SER A 668 7.88 -46.70 39.90
CA SER A 668 7.62 -45.25 39.97
C SER A 668 7.82 -44.53 38.63
N MET A 669 8.80 -44.98 37.82
CA MET A 669 9.08 -44.42 36.50
C MET A 669 7.99 -44.81 35.49
N GLU A 670 7.45 -46.03 35.56
CA GLU A 670 6.31 -46.43 34.71
C GLU A 670 5.05 -45.61 35.03
N VAL A 671 4.78 -45.33 36.31
CA VAL A 671 3.67 -44.47 36.72
C VAL A 671 3.82 -43.06 36.15
N ALA A 672 5.03 -42.48 36.24
CA ALA A 672 5.31 -41.15 35.68
C ALA A 672 5.11 -41.14 34.16
N LYS A 673 5.67 -42.12 33.45
CA LYS A 673 5.53 -42.25 31.99
C LYS A 673 4.08 -42.43 31.56
N ALA A 674 3.28 -43.20 32.32
CA ALA A 674 1.86 -43.35 32.04
C ALA A 674 1.10 -42.03 32.23
N ALA A 675 1.42 -41.26 33.27
CA ALA A 675 0.86 -39.93 33.48
C ALA A 675 1.25 -38.93 32.36
N GLU A 676 2.49 -38.99 31.87
CA GLU A 676 2.95 -38.18 30.72
C GLU A 676 2.23 -38.54 29.42
N ASP A 677 2.08 -39.84 29.14
CA ASP A 677 1.35 -40.34 27.99
C ASP A 677 -0.11 -39.87 28.06
N PHE A 678 -0.72 -39.91 29.25
CA PHE A 678 -2.06 -39.39 29.49
C PHE A 678 -2.15 -37.87 29.27
N ALA A 679 -1.21 -37.07 29.81
CA ALA A 679 -1.15 -35.63 29.58
C ALA A 679 -1.03 -35.29 28.09
N THR A 680 -0.17 -36.02 27.36
CA THR A 680 0.00 -35.87 25.91
C THR A 680 -1.28 -36.22 25.15
N VAL A 681 -2.04 -37.20 25.63
CA VAL A 681 -3.29 -37.62 25.01
C VAL A 681 -4.38 -36.60 25.27
N LEU A 682 -4.52 -36.06 26.48
CA LEU A 682 -5.46 -34.97 26.75
C LEU A 682 -5.20 -33.76 25.86
N LYS A 683 -3.93 -33.40 25.63
CA LYS A 683 -3.54 -32.34 24.69
C LYS A 683 -3.92 -32.62 23.23
N ARG A 684 -4.03 -33.89 22.85
CA ARG A 684 -4.37 -34.35 21.48
C ARG A 684 -5.83 -34.77 21.33
N ALA A 685 -6.57 -34.95 22.43
CA ALA A 685 -7.96 -35.34 22.42
C ALA A 685 -8.78 -34.27 21.67
N GLY A 686 -9.68 -34.71 20.81
CA GLY A 686 -10.44 -33.82 19.93
C GLY A 686 -9.65 -33.14 18.79
N TYR A 687 -8.33 -33.35 18.68
CA TYR A 687 -7.58 -32.89 17.51
C TYR A 687 -7.81 -33.82 16.32
N GLU A 688 -8.44 -33.26 15.29
CA GLU A 688 -8.56 -33.89 13.97
C GLU A 688 -7.56 -33.24 13.02
N GLU A 689 -6.82 -34.08 12.30
CA GLU A 689 -5.91 -33.57 11.28
C GLU A 689 -6.74 -32.99 10.13
N PRO A 690 -6.56 -31.70 9.80
CA PRO A 690 -7.35 -31.08 8.75
C PRO A 690 -7.14 -31.83 7.42
N ASP A 691 -8.24 -32.20 6.76
CA ASP A 691 -8.25 -32.91 5.47
C ASP A 691 -7.88 -32.01 4.27
N TYR A 692 -6.95 -31.07 4.48
CA TYR A 692 -6.56 -30.14 3.44
C TYR A 692 -5.06 -29.87 3.44
N ASN A 693 -4.51 -29.68 2.24
CA ASN A 693 -3.09 -29.42 2.06
C ASN A 693 -2.72 -28.03 2.61
N ALA A 694 -1.96 -28.02 3.71
CA ALA A 694 -1.51 -26.79 4.38
C ALA A 694 -0.74 -25.83 3.44
N ALA A 695 0.09 -26.37 2.53
CA ALA A 695 0.82 -25.57 1.55
C ALA A 695 -0.13 -24.91 0.54
N LEU A 696 -1.18 -25.62 0.14
CA LEU A 696 -2.21 -25.09 -0.76
C LEU A 696 -3.01 -23.97 -0.07
N LEU A 697 -3.39 -24.17 1.20
CA LEU A 697 -4.10 -23.16 2.00
C LEU A 697 -3.26 -21.88 2.10
N PHE A 698 -1.98 -22.06 2.39
CA PHE A 698 -1.02 -20.97 2.51
C PHE A 698 -0.98 -20.10 1.25
N TRP A 699 -0.91 -20.72 0.07
CA TRP A 699 -0.88 -19.98 -1.19
C TRP A 699 -2.21 -19.29 -1.50
N ILE A 700 -3.34 -19.98 -1.29
CA ILE A 700 -4.67 -19.38 -1.51
C ILE A 700 -4.85 -18.14 -0.63
N LEU A 701 -4.60 -18.24 0.68
CA LEU A 701 -4.72 -17.13 1.61
C LEU A 701 -3.75 -15.99 1.26
N THR A 702 -2.51 -16.32 0.88
CA THR A 702 -1.54 -15.31 0.44
C THR A 702 -2.07 -14.51 -0.74
N PHE A 703 -2.60 -15.17 -1.78
CA PHE A 703 -3.17 -14.48 -2.92
C PHE A 703 -4.43 -13.70 -2.56
N MET A 704 -5.30 -14.25 -1.72
CA MET A 704 -6.50 -13.57 -1.25
C MET A 704 -6.15 -12.25 -0.54
N PHE A 705 -5.25 -12.27 0.46
CA PHE A 705 -4.84 -11.06 1.17
C PHE A 705 -4.17 -10.07 0.24
N PHE A 706 -3.25 -10.55 -0.60
CA PHE A 706 -2.52 -9.72 -1.56
C PHE A 706 -3.48 -8.96 -2.49
N PHE A 707 -4.41 -9.67 -3.14
CA PHE A 707 -5.33 -9.07 -4.10
C PHE A 707 -6.42 -8.24 -3.43
N THR A 708 -6.84 -8.56 -2.22
CA THR A 708 -7.85 -7.77 -1.48
C THR A 708 -7.31 -6.38 -1.15
N VAL A 709 -6.10 -6.29 -0.58
CA VAL A 709 -5.47 -5.00 -0.29
C VAL A 709 -5.16 -4.24 -1.58
N LEU A 710 -4.68 -4.94 -2.62
CA LEU A 710 -4.43 -4.34 -3.92
C LEU A 710 -5.70 -3.73 -4.53
N ASN A 711 -6.83 -4.45 -4.49
CA ASN A 711 -8.12 -3.97 -4.98
C ASN A 711 -8.60 -2.74 -4.21
N LEU A 712 -8.45 -2.72 -2.88
CA LEU A 712 -8.79 -1.56 -2.06
C LEU A 712 -7.99 -0.32 -2.47
N VAL A 713 -6.66 -0.46 -2.62
CA VAL A 713 -5.79 0.64 -3.07
C VAL A 713 -6.20 1.13 -4.45
N GLN A 714 -6.49 0.22 -5.38
CA GLN A 714 -6.89 0.59 -6.73
C GLN A 714 -8.28 1.26 -6.77
N LEU A 715 -9.23 0.81 -5.94
CA LEU A 715 -10.55 1.42 -5.78
C LEU A 715 -10.43 2.85 -5.22
N ILE A 716 -9.63 3.04 -4.18
CA ILE A 716 -9.33 4.35 -3.60
C ILE A 716 -8.76 5.28 -4.69
N LYS A 717 -7.83 4.81 -5.53
CA LYS A 717 -7.31 5.59 -6.67
C LYS A 717 -8.40 5.94 -7.69
N TYR A 718 -9.31 5.02 -7.96
CA TYR A 718 -10.41 5.23 -8.90
C TYR A 718 -11.41 6.28 -8.38
N LEU A 719 -11.70 6.27 -7.07
CA LEU A 719 -12.61 7.20 -6.39
C LEU A 719 -11.99 8.58 -6.10
N LEU A 720 -10.71 8.65 -5.71
CA LEU A 720 -10.01 9.94 -5.52
C LEU A 720 -9.91 10.74 -6.83
N GLY A 721 -9.80 10.06 -7.98
CA GLY A 721 -9.87 10.74 -9.27
C GLY A 721 -11.24 11.35 -9.57
N ALA A 722 -12.29 10.95 -8.85
CA ALA A 722 -13.66 11.44 -9.03
C ALA A 722 -14.07 12.53 -8.02
N SER A 723 -13.41 12.64 -6.87
CA SER A 723 -13.77 13.58 -5.79
C SER A 723 -12.90 14.84 -5.77
N LEU A 724 -13.55 16.00 -5.82
CA LEU A 724 -12.98 17.33 -6.09
C LEU A 724 -12.57 18.15 -4.84
N ARG A 725 -12.41 17.56 -3.63
CA ARG A 725 -12.40 18.36 -2.38
C ARG A 725 -11.37 17.97 -1.30
N LEU A 726 -10.06 18.03 -1.59
CA LEU A 726 -8.99 17.88 -0.57
C LEU A 726 -7.94 19.01 -0.66
N ASN A 727 -8.35 20.23 -0.32
CA ASN A 727 -7.67 21.48 -0.71
C ASN A 727 -6.42 21.89 0.10
N ARG A 728 -5.80 21.02 0.93
CA ARG A 728 -4.92 21.49 2.04
C ARG A 728 -3.49 20.93 2.20
N PHE A 729 -2.97 20.05 1.31
CA PHE A 729 -1.76 19.26 1.67
C PHE A 729 -0.53 19.31 0.73
N SER A 730 -0.27 20.34 -0.08
CA SER A 730 0.96 20.38 -0.91
C SER A 730 1.99 21.45 -0.49
N ARG A 731 3.29 21.15 -0.66
CA ARG A 731 4.40 22.14 -0.48
C ARG A 731 4.26 23.33 -1.42
N GLY A 732 3.77 23.11 -2.64
CA GLY A 732 3.52 24.17 -3.63
C GLY A 732 2.46 25.17 -3.17
N SER A 733 1.42 24.73 -2.43
CA SER A 733 0.44 25.67 -1.87
C SER A 733 1.01 26.51 -0.72
N ARG A 734 2.00 25.99 0.03
CA ARG A 734 2.73 26.80 1.03
C ARG A 734 3.68 27.80 0.37
N ALA A 735 4.40 27.39 -0.67
CA ALA A 735 5.27 28.29 -1.45
C ALA A 735 4.47 29.40 -2.13
N LEU A 736 3.31 29.08 -2.71
CA LEU A 736 2.38 30.08 -3.25
C LEU A 736 1.86 31.01 -2.14
N GLY A 737 1.55 30.48 -0.95
CA GLY A 737 1.17 31.30 0.21
C GLY A 737 2.29 32.24 0.68
N GLN A 738 3.54 31.79 0.66
CA GLN A 738 4.70 32.62 1.01
C GLN A 738 4.96 33.70 -0.05
N ALA A 739 4.97 33.34 -1.33
CA ALA A 739 5.11 34.30 -2.43
C ALA A 739 3.97 35.33 -2.42
N ARG A 740 2.74 34.93 -2.09
CA ARG A 740 1.61 35.85 -1.93
C ARG A 740 1.79 36.82 -0.76
N ARG A 741 2.27 36.35 0.39
CA ARG A 741 2.58 37.23 1.54
C ARG A 741 3.69 38.23 1.22
N GLN A 742 4.73 37.79 0.52
CA GLN A 742 5.82 38.68 0.07
C GLN A 742 5.31 39.68 -0.98
N LEU A 743 4.45 39.27 -1.91
CA LEU A 743 3.78 40.19 -2.83
C LEU A 743 2.87 41.19 -2.11
N GLU A 744 2.14 40.75 -1.09
CA GLU A 744 1.32 41.64 -0.25
C GLU A 744 2.20 42.64 0.53
N GLN A 745 3.36 42.23 1.03
CA GLN A 745 4.35 43.14 1.65
C GLN A 745 4.94 44.14 0.66
N LEU A 746 5.34 43.70 -0.54
CA LEU A 746 5.86 44.57 -1.60
C LEU A 746 4.79 45.55 -2.12
N ALA A 747 3.52 45.12 -2.17
CA ALA A 747 2.42 45.98 -2.54
C ALA A 747 2.11 47.04 -1.45
N LEU A 748 2.23 46.68 -0.17
CA LEU A 748 2.08 47.62 0.95
C LEU A 748 3.24 48.62 1.06
N GLY A 749 4.47 48.19 0.72
CA GLY A 749 5.65 49.05 0.66
C GLY A 749 5.78 49.90 -0.60
N LEU A 750 4.85 49.79 -1.55
CA LEU A 750 4.90 50.51 -2.82
C LEU A 750 4.83 52.04 -2.63
N GLU A 751 4.06 52.52 -1.66
CA GLU A 751 3.97 53.95 -1.34
C GLU A 751 5.31 54.48 -0.79
N ASP A 752 5.97 53.72 0.09
CA ASP A 752 7.29 54.06 0.63
C ASP A 752 8.40 53.99 -0.44
N SER A 753 8.33 53.01 -1.35
CA SER A 753 9.29 52.90 -2.46
C SER A 753 9.11 54.01 -3.49
N GLN A 754 7.87 54.47 -3.75
CA GLN A 754 7.61 55.66 -4.55
C GLN A 754 8.19 56.92 -3.90
N ILE A 755 8.05 57.09 -2.58
CA ILE A 755 8.60 58.25 -1.84
C ILE A 755 10.14 58.21 -1.84
N ASN A 756 10.74 57.05 -1.58
CA ASN A 756 12.19 56.86 -1.58
C ASN A 756 12.80 57.01 -2.99
N ALA A 757 12.11 56.51 -4.01
CA ALA A 757 12.47 56.75 -5.41
C ALA A 757 12.43 58.26 -5.70
N VAL A 758 11.35 58.98 -5.34
CA VAL A 758 11.24 60.44 -5.52
C VAL A 758 12.37 61.22 -4.83
N ALA A 759 12.80 60.79 -3.65
CA ALA A 759 13.95 61.39 -2.94
C ALA A 759 15.28 61.22 -3.70
N VAL A 760 15.48 60.09 -4.38
CA VAL A 760 16.66 59.82 -5.24
C VAL A 760 16.53 60.55 -6.60
N LEU A 761 15.31 60.64 -7.14
CA LEU A 761 14.98 61.30 -8.40
C LEU A 761 15.19 62.83 -8.36
N GLY A 762 15.07 63.46 -7.19
CA GLY A 762 15.18 64.92 -7.00
C GLY A 762 16.60 65.50 -6.95
N ALA A 763 17.65 64.68 -6.82
CA ALA A 763 19.01 65.15 -6.50
C ALA A 763 20.08 64.92 -7.59
N SER A 764 19.76 64.31 -8.75
CA SER A 764 20.77 64.01 -9.78
C SER A 764 20.25 64.09 -11.23
N GLU A 765 21.14 64.37 -12.20
CA GLU A 765 20.86 64.33 -13.65
C GLU A 765 20.43 62.93 -14.15
N SER A 766 20.59 61.89 -13.34
CA SER A 766 20.14 60.50 -13.58
C SER A 766 18.69 60.22 -13.19
N GLY A 767 17.94 61.18 -12.64
CA GLY A 767 16.58 61.03 -12.13
C GLY A 767 15.48 60.67 -13.14
N ARG A 768 15.82 60.28 -14.38
CA ARG A 768 14.85 59.73 -15.36
C ARG A 768 14.96 58.20 -15.52
N ALA A 769 16.18 57.66 -15.32
CA ALA A 769 16.44 56.23 -15.42
C ALA A 769 15.79 55.44 -14.26
N ASP A 770 15.84 55.98 -13.04
CA ASP A 770 15.23 55.37 -11.86
C ASP A 770 13.68 55.40 -11.94
N GLU A 771 13.09 56.39 -12.62
CA GLU A 771 11.64 56.48 -12.84
C GLU A 771 11.16 55.43 -13.86
N ALA A 772 11.88 55.27 -14.96
CA ALA A 772 11.61 54.22 -15.95
C ALA A 772 11.78 52.81 -15.33
N GLY A 773 12.80 52.64 -14.49
CA GLY A 773 12.97 51.45 -13.67
C GLY A 773 11.76 51.18 -12.78
N GLN A 774 11.28 52.18 -12.02
CA GLN A 774 10.16 52.03 -11.07
C GLN A 774 8.86 51.56 -11.74
N ARG A 775 8.57 52.06 -12.94
CA ARG A 775 7.40 51.62 -13.71
C ARG A 775 7.50 50.16 -14.17
N LEU A 776 8.70 49.70 -14.55
CA LEU A 776 8.94 48.29 -14.87
C LEU A 776 8.73 47.39 -13.64
N PHE A 777 9.07 47.88 -12.44
CA PHE A 777 8.83 47.18 -11.17
C PHE A 777 7.34 47.04 -10.87
N GLU A 778 6.59 48.14 -10.90
CA GLU A 778 5.14 48.15 -10.67
C GLU A 778 4.42 47.19 -11.64
N ARG A 779 4.85 47.19 -12.90
CA ARG A 779 4.30 46.30 -13.93
C ARG A 779 4.63 44.84 -13.67
N ALA A 780 5.88 44.53 -13.30
CA ALA A 780 6.29 43.17 -12.95
C ALA A 780 5.55 42.65 -11.71
N LEU A 781 5.33 43.52 -10.71
CA LEU A 781 4.54 43.23 -9.51
C LEU A 781 3.09 42.88 -9.86
N MET A 782 2.44 43.65 -10.74
CA MET A 782 1.07 43.37 -11.20
C MET A 782 0.97 42.07 -12.01
N MET A 783 1.98 41.74 -12.83
CA MET A 783 2.03 40.46 -13.53
C MET A 783 2.23 39.28 -12.57
N ALA A 784 3.09 39.43 -11.57
CA ALA A 784 3.31 38.43 -10.53
C ALA A 784 2.02 38.16 -9.74
N TRP A 785 1.24 39.21 -9.46
CA TRP A 785 -0.02 39.10 -8.74
C TRP A 785 -1.09 38.36 -9.57
N ARG A 786 -1.17 38.65 -10.87
CA ARG A 786 -2.07 37.93 -11.80
C ARG A 786 -1.71 36.45 -11.93
N GLU A 787 -0.43 36.13 -12.00
CA GLU A 787 0.07 34.75 -12.04
C GLU A 787 -0.22 34.01 -10.72
N ALA A 788 -0.06 34.68 -9.57
CA ALA A 788 -0.41 34.13 -8.26
C ALA A 788 -1.90 33.81 -8.17
N GLU A 789 -2.76 34.68 -8.69
CA GLU A 789 -4.21 34.49 -8.68
C GLU A 789 -4.64 33.35 -9.63
N GLU A 790 -4.03 33.24 -10.81
CA GLU A 790 -4.25 32.10 -11.72
C GLU A 790 -3.86 30.77 -11.07
N LEU A 791 -2.71 30.72 -10.41
CA LEU A 791 -2.26 29.53 -9.67
C LEU A 791 -3.19 29.20 -8.50
N SER A 792 -3.79 30.21 -7.87
CA SER A 792 -4.73 30.06 -6.76
C SER A 792 -6.11 29.53 -7.17
N THR A 793 -6.49 29.65 -8.45
CA THR A 793 -7.78 29.19 -8.98
C THR A 793 -7.70 27.79 -9.60
N MET A 794 -6.51 27.20 -9.71
CA MET A 794 -6.33 25.86 -10.29
C MET A 794 -6.95 24.74 -9.44
N SER A 795 -7.41 23.68 -10.11
CA SER A 795 -7.97 22.49 -9.47
C SER A 795 -6.91 21.64 -8.77
N LEU A 796 -7.34 20.82 -7.81
CA LEU A 796 -6.47 20.00 -6.97
C LEU A 796 -5.56 19.03 -7.77
N SER A 797 -6.09 18.46 -8.85
CA SER A 797 -5.31 17.59 -9.75
C SER A 797 -4.25 18.33 -10.56
N GLN A 798 -4.44 19.63 -10.80
CA GLN A 798 -3.46 20.52 -11.44
C GLN A 798 -2.40 20.97 -10.41
N ARG A 799 -2.79 21.24 -9.15
CA ARG A 799 -1.85 21.61 -8.08
C ARG A 799 -0.91 20.50 -7.63
N LEU A 800 -1.29 19.24 -7.87
CA LEU A 800 -0.43 18.07 -7.63
C LEU A 800 0.54 17.79 -8.79
N SER A 801 0.47 18.55 -9.88
CA SER A 801 1.36 18.38 -11.03
C SER A 801 2.74 19.03 -10.79
N SER A 802 3.76 18.50 -11.47
CA SER A 802 5.11 19.11 -11.48
C SER A 802 5.13 20.51 -12.08
N ASP A 803 4.19 20.81 -12.97
CA ASP A 803 4.04 22.11 -13.65
C ASP A 803 3.64 23.21 -12.67
N PHE A 804 2.72 22.92 -11.75
CA PHE A 804 2.37 23.83 -10.65
C PHE A 804 3.59 24.12 -9.77
N GLY A 805 4.42 23.11 -9.47
CA GLY A 805 5.68 23.28 -8.74
C GLY A 805 6.69 24.18 -9.47
N ALA A 806 6.78 24.07 -10.81
CA ALA A 806 7.68 24.90 -11.61
C ALA A 806 7.18 26.36 -11.72
N ARG A 807 5.89 26.57 -11.97
CA ARG A 807 5.28 27.91 -12.03
C ARG A 807 5.35 28.64 -10.69
N THR A 808 5.08 27.94 -9.58
CA THR A 808 5.21 28.50 -8.22
C THR A 808 6.66 28.84 -7.87
N ALA A 809 7.64 28.00 -8.26
CA ALA A 809 9.06 28.30 -8.08
C ALA A 809 9.53 29.49 -8.92
N HIS A 810 9.04 29.61 -10.16
CA HIS A 810 9.30 30.76 -11.02
C HIS A 810 8.73 32.05 -10.43
N LEU A 811 7.47 32.03 -9.97
CA LEU A 811 6.83 33.14 -9.28
C LEU A 811 7.63 33.54 -8.03
N GLN A 812 8.06 32.58 -7.22
CA GLN A 812 8.85 32.85 -6.02
C GLN A 812 10.22 33.48 -6.34
N ARG A 813 10.88 33.08 -7.44
CA ARG A 813 12.12 33.71 -7.90
C ARG A 813 11.89 35.15 -8.34
N LEU A 814 10.81 35.39 -9.09
CA LEU A 814 10.46 36.74 -9.54
C LEU A 814 10.15 37.66 -8.35
N VAL A 815 9.41 37.17 -7.35
CA VAL A 815 9.13 37.93 -6.12
C VAL A 815 10.40 38.26 -5.34
N ALA A 816 11.36 37.34 -5.25
CA ALA A 816 12.64 37.59 -4.60
C ALA A 816 13.48 38.66 -5.34
N LEU A 817 13.50 38.65 -6.68
CA LEU A 817 14.18 39.68 -7.47
C LEU A 817 13.56 41.07 -7.27
N LEU A 818 12.23 41.15 -7.14
CA LEU A 818 11.54 42.40 -6.83
C LEU A 818 11.92 42.90 -5.42
N ASP A 819 11.93 42.01 -4.43
CA ASP A 819 12.29 42.31 -3.04
C ASP A 819 13.75 42.82 -2.90
N GLU A 820 14.70 42.14 -3.55
CA GLU A 820 16.12 42.55 -3.58
C GLU A 820 16.30 43.96 -4.17
N ARG A 821 15.53 44.27 -5.22
CA ARG A 821 15.58 45.57 -5.87
C ARG A 821 14.98 46.68 -5.01
N ASP A 822 13.85 46.42 -4.33
CA ASP A 822 13.21 47.40 -3.44
C ASP A 822 14.14 47.78 -2.27
N ALA A 823 14.82 46.77 -1.70
CA ALA A 823 15.83 46.96 -0.65
C ALA A 823 17.02 47.81 -1.11
N ASP A 824 17.51 47.61 -2.35
CA ASP A 824 18.60 48.42 -2.92
C ASP A 824 18.20 49.90 -3.11
N VAL A 825 16.99 50.16 -3.61
CA VAL A 825 16.47 51.53 -3.76
C VAL A 825 16.36 52.22 -2.39
N ALA A 826 15.84 51.52 -1.38
CA ALA A 826 15.76 52.04 -0.01
C ALA A 826 17.15 52.34 0.60
N LYS A 827 18.14 51.46 0.37
CA LYS A 827 19.52 51.66 0.81
C LYS A 827 20.15 52.90 0.17
N ARG A 828 19.97 53.08 -1.15
CA ARG A 828 20.49 54.26 -1.88
C ARG A 828 19.83 55.56 -1.43
N ALA A 829 18.52 55.55 -1.20
CA ALA A 829 17.82 56.70 -0.63
C ALA A 829 18.39 57.07 0.75
N LYS A 830 18.68 56.07 1.59
CA LYS A 830 19.31 56.27 2.90
C LYS A 830 20.73 56.85 2.78
N ASP A 831 21.56 56.31 1.89
CA ASP A 831 22.92 56.81 1.66
C ASP A 831 22.93 58.26 1.13
N LEU A 832 21.94 58.62 0.30
CA LEU A 832 21.77 59.98 -0.22
C LEU A 832 21.28 60.95 0.86
N VAL A 833 20.38 60.51 1.74
CA VAL A 833 19.96 61.27 2.95
C VAL A 833 21.13 61.44 3.92
N LEU A 834 22.00 60.43 4.06
CA LEU A 834 23.22 60.53 4.87
C LEU A 834 24.28 61.43 4.23
N ALA A 835 24.44 61.41 2.91
CA ALA A 835 25.38 62.27 2.18
C ALA A 835 24.95 63.74 2.11
N SER A 836 23.64 64.01 2.11
CA SER A 836 23.08 65.38 2.15
C SER A 836 23.04 65.98 3.57
N ARG A 837 23.15 65.15 4.63
CA ARG A 837 23.41 65.59 6.01
C ARG A 837 24.83 66.13 6.15
N GLY A 838 24.99 67.41 5.80
CA GLY A 838 26.26 68.14 5.93
C GLY A 838 26.42 69.29 4.94
N ALA A 839 25.59 69.37 3.89
CA ALA A 839 25.63 70.46 2.92
C ALA A 839 25.05 71.80 3.46
N GLY A 840 24.55 71.83 4.69
CA GLY A 840 23.93 72.99 5.34
C GLY A 840 24.26 73.11 6.82
N GLY A 841 25.53 73.25 7.17
CA GLY A 841 25.99 74.05 8.32
C GLY A 841 25.74 73.62 9.78
N ASP A 842 24.77 72.77 10.12
CA ASP A 842 24.48 72.43 11.53
C ASP A 842 24.68 70.95 11.89
N ALA A 843 25.20 70.71 13.10
CA ALA A 843 25.53 69.38 13.62
C ALA A 843 24.29 68.46 13.73
N PRO A 844 24.42 67.16 13.38
CA PRO A 844 23.26 66.28 13.26
C PRO A 844 22.69 65.89 14.63
N LYS A 845 21.41 66.21 14.88
CA LYS A 845 20.61 65.55 15.92
C LYS A 845 20.07 64.20 15.39
N PRO A 846 19.99 63.16 16.24
CA PRO A 846 19.42 61.88 15.83
C PRO A 846 17.92 62.03 15.61
N VAL A 847 17.46 61.72 14.38
CA VAL A 847 16.04 61.58 14.05
C VAL A 847 15.80 60.11 13.72
N LYS A 848 14.90 59.48 14.49
CA LYS A 848 14.34 58.17 14.17
C LYS A 848 13.41 58.31 12.97
N LEU A 849 13.66 57.54 11.92
CA LEU A 849 12.72 57.38 10.82
C LEU A 849 11.69 56.29 11.18
N PRO A 850 10.44 56.37 10.66
CA PRO A 850 9.43 55.36 10.94
C PRO A 850 9.89 54.00 10.40
N GLY A 851 9.98 53.01 11.29
CA GLY A 851 10.53 51.68 11.02
C GLY A 851 11.64 51.23 11.97
N GLU A 852 12.21 52.12 12.78
CA GLU A 852 13.10 51.71 13.89
C GLU A 852 12.30 51.29 15.13
N GLN A 853 12.14 49.97 15.32
CA GLN A 853 12.11 49.34 16.63
C GLN A 853 13.41 48.58 16.88
#